data_AF-A0A665X436-F1
#
_entry.id   AF-A0A665X436-F1
#
_cell.length_a   1.000
_cell.length_b   1.000
_cell.length_c   1.000
_cell.angle_alpha   90.00
_cell.angle_beta   90.00
_cell.angle_gamma   90.00
#
_symmetry.space_group_name_H-M   'P 1'
#
loop_
_entity.id
_entity.type
_entity.pdbx_description
1 polymer ?
#
loop_
_entity_poly.entity_id
_entity_poly.type
_entity_poly.pdbx_seq_one_letter_code
_entity_poly.pdbx_strand_id
1 'polypeptide(L)'
;FLVLQGENTILEPLFCLGLPQWSFFLHLTWTRLNGYSHISSPHNDSYHFTLNSMGKGRKKTSPLAQLVGNVNSESVVQNKLSHPVRTRFLRFVPLDWNPSGWMGLRVEVFGCSYKSYVADFDGRSSLLYRFNQKSMSTVKDVISLRFKSHQAEGVLLHGEGQRGDYITLELHRGRLDLYLNLDDSQLRFSSGRVAVTVGSLLDDQHWHSVHIDRFNKQVNLTVDSHTQHFQTKGEGHSLEVDYELSFGGIPLPGKPGTFLRKNFHGCMENLYYNGINIIDLAKRRKPQIHSGNVTFSCSQPQLVACTFLSSSSSFLSLPSAAAAAAGGFSVRFQFRTWNPDGLLLSAQLNQEPQRLELQISNSRLRLTLYSSGQQKSEVSTGHRVSDGLWHSIDLDTRNLQITLAVDGEPCSTTELWEQVESRGSFYFGGCPATHCQVTTPTFQGCMRFIFINGQPMNLSHVQQGLLGNYNKVQFDTCNIRDRCLPNLCEHGGRCSQTWSSFSCDCSGTGYSGATCHNSIYESSCEAYKLIGSSSGFYSIDPDGSGPLGPTQVYCNMTEEKVWTVVTHNITTPVAVHGSSPQKPHVMRFNYSATAEQLRAIVSGSEQCQQEVVYSCRKSRLFNTRDGSPLSWWLDREGERRSYWGGFLPGVQQCSCSLEENCMDMNYFCNCDADTDAWTNDTGILSYKDHLPVSQIVIGDTNRTGSQAVYHIGPLRCYGDKSIWNAASFYQESSYLYFPTLQAELASDISFYFKTSAPSGVFLENLGLKDFIRVELSSPSVVTFSFDVGDGPAVLSVKSHLPLNDRQWHYVRAERNVREASLQVDQLPLRFLDAPADGHLRLRLSSQLFIGGTASQARMTPGVSSGCPGYCSGSSSLCHNRGRCIEKSNGYVCDCSQSAYGGTTCNQEVSVSFDRESSVTYTFQEPFSVMQNRSSQATSISTESSNRAREDVAFSFVTSQRPAMLLTVSTFSHQYIAVILAKNGSLQIWYHLQTDRSPDVFSPALSNLADGRLHRIRIHRVGKNLYVQDIHRKYTLSSDAELILIRSLTLGKVTRRENLDDEVMQAASKGFIGCLSSVQFNHVAPLKAALTNRGSSLVTIRGPLVQSNCGALAESTSHTLQGKAIRQTTHNFFFSPSNSELVL
;
A
#
# COMPACT_ATOMS: atom_id res chain seq x y z
N PHE A 1 -16.74 -44.50 -11.20
CA PHE A 1 -15.79 -45.10 -10.25
C PHE A 1 -14.64 -45.69 -11.05
N LEU A 2 -13.42 -45.18 -10.87
CA LEU A 2 -12.22 -45.67 -11.54
C LEU A 2 -11.10 -45.68 -10.50
N VAL A 3 -10.45 -46.84 -10.30
CA VAL A 3 -9.24 -46.98 -9.48
C VAL A 3 -8.06 -46.75 -10.42
N LEU A 4 -7.23 -45.74 -10.14
CA LEU A 4 -6.12 -45.33 -11.00
C LEU A 4 -4.81 -45.97 -10.49
N GLN A 5 -4.26 -46.91 -11.25
CA GLN A 5 -2.87 -47.40 -11.11
C GLN A 5 -2.13 -47.08 -12.41
N GLY A 6 -1.15 -46.18 -12.35
CA GLY A 6 -0.23 -45.90 -13.47
C GLY A 6 -0.67 -44.80 -14.45
N GLU A 7 0.33 -44.17 -15.08
CA GLU A 7 0.27 -42.93 -15.86
C GLU A 7 -0.81 -42.87 -16.96
N ASN A 8 -1.48 -41.71 -17.04
CA ASN A 8 -2.45 -41.26 -18.06
C ASN A 8 -3.85 -41.89 -18.00
N THR A 9 -4.87 -41.06 -17.75
CA THR A 9 -6.27 -41.47 -17.89
C THR A 9 -7.15 -40.33 -18.42
N ILE A 10 -8.13 -40.71 -19.25
CA ILE A 10 -9.03 -39.85 -20.01
C ILE A 10 -10.46 -40.15 -19.52
N LEU A 11 -11.22 -39.13 -19.11
CA LEU A 11 -12.62 -39.28 -18.67
C LEU A 11 -13.60 -38.68 -19.70
N GLU A 12 -14.71 -39.37 -19.97
CA GLU A 12 -15.89 -38.84 -20.70
C GLU A 12 -17.01 -38.47 -19.68
N PRO A 13 -17.66 -37.29 -19.79
CA PRO A 13 -18.70 -36.86 -18.85
C PRO A 13 -20.04 -37.60 -19.09
N LEU A 14 -20.70 -38.03 -18.00
CA LEU A 14 -22.04 -38.66 -18.00
C LEU A 14 -23.12 -37.71 -17.43
N PHE A 15 -24.30 -37.77 -18.06
CA PHE A 15 -25.60 -37.08 -17.85
C PHE A 15 -25.83 -36.21 -16.59
N CYS A 16 -26.48 -35.04 -16.80
CA CYS A 16 -27.05 -34.20 -15.74
C CYS A 16 -28.59 -34.21 -15.74
N LEU A 17 -29.17 -34.40 -14.55
CA LEU A 17 -30.53 -34.00 -14.19
C LEU A 17 -30.44 -32.78 -13.25
N GLY A 18 -31.02 -31.66 -13.69
CA GLY A 18 -31.55 -30.58 -12.85
C GLY A 18 -30.60 -29.77 -11.96
N LEU A 19 -29.89 -28.76 -12.52
CA LEU A 19 -29.48 -27.54 -11.78
C LEU A 19 -29.37 -26.34 -12.76
N PRO A 20 -29.87 -25.13 -12.42
CA PRO A 20 -29.76 -23.96 -13.28
C PRO A 20 -28.58 -23.09 -12.83
N GLN A 21 -27.40 -23.26 -13.43
CA GLN A 21 -26.37 -22.23 -13.68
C GLN A 21 -25.02 -22.90 -14.00
N TRP A 22 -24.33 -22.30 -14.96
CA TRP A 22 -23.11 -22.79 -15.58
C TRP A 22 -21.93 -22.77 -14.60
N SER A 23 -21.63 -23.90 -13.97
CA SER A 23 -20.44 -24.08 -13.12
C SER A 23 -20.01 -25.54 -13.18
N PHE A 24 -18.72 -25.78 -13.42
CA PHE A 24 -18.14 -27.10 -13.21
C PHE A 24 -17.78 -27.24 -11.74
N PHE A 25 -18.25 -28.31 -11.09
CA PHE A 25 -17.83 -28.69 -9.75
C PHE A 25 -16.94 -29.92 -9.84
N LEU A 26 -15.91 -29.98 -9.00
CA LEU A 26 -15.05 -31.15 -8.87
C LEU A 26 -15.11 -31.67 -7.43
N HIS A 27 -15.47 -32.93 -7.21
CA HIS A 27 -15.29 -33.58 -5.90
C HIS A 27 -14.09 -34.53 -5.97
N LEU A 28 -13.12 -34.32 -5.08
CA LEU A 28 -11.99 -35.21 -4.87
C LEU A 28 -12.17 -35.99 -3.57
N THR A 29 -12.22 -37.32 -3.63
CA THR A 29 -12.26 -38.20 -2.44
C THR A 29 -11.21 -39.30 -2.58
N TRP A 30 -10.82 -39.93 -1.46
CA TRP A 30 -9.82 -41.00 -1.46
C TRP A 30 -10.39 -42.26 -0.80
N THR A 31 -9.95 -43.44 -1.27
CA THR A 31 -10.21 -44.73 -0.61
C THR A 31 -8.91 -45.51 -0.47
N ARG A 32 -8.60 -45.95 0.74
CA ARG A 32 -7.39 -46.72 1.07
C ARG A 32 -7.48 -48.10 0.40
N LEU A 33 -6.50 -48.46 -0.43
CA LEU A 33 -6.27 -49.84 -0.85
C LEU A 33 -5.47 -50.55 0.24
N ASN A 34 -6.03 -51.61 0.83
CA ASN A 34 -5.48 -52.30 1.99
C ASN A 34 -4.06 -52.83 1.76
N GLY A 35 -3.21 -52.67 2.78
CA GLY A 35 -1.95 -53.41 2.95
C GLY A 35 -0.83 -52.56 3.51
N TYR A 36 -0.52 -52.75 4.79
CA TYR A 36 0.56 -52.17 5.60
C TYR A 36 0.26 -50.87 6.38
N SER A 37 0.32 -51.06 7.69
CA SER A 37 0.09 -50.12 8.79
C SER A 37 1.40 -49.51 9.27
N HIS A 38 1.28 -48.29 9.84
CA HIS A 38 2.28 -47.49 10.56
C HIS A 38 3.09 -46.48 9.75
N ILE A 39 2.52 -45.29 9.52
CA ILE A 39 3.19 -44.00 9.74
C ILE A 39 2.16 -43.04 10.36
N SER A 40 2.42 -42.62 11.60
CA SER A 40 1.74 -41.54 12.30
C SER A 40 2.59 -40.28 12.18
N SER A 41 2.27 -39.41 11.22
CA SER A 41 2.74 -38.02 11.17
C SER A 41 1.64 -37.14 10.59
N PRO A 42 1.24 -36.02 11.24
CA PRO A 42 0.36 -35.03 10.66
C PRO A 42 1.22 -34.04 9.85
N HIS A 43 1.77 -34.47 8.72
CA HIS A 43 2.28 -33.52 7.72
C HIS A 43 1.12 -33.06 6.84
N ASN A 44 0.96 -31.75 6.77
CA ASN A 44 -0.15 -31.04 6.13
C ASN A 44 0.11 -30.92 4.62
N ASP A 45 0.36 -32.05 3.97
CA ASP A 45 0.80 -32.08 2.57
C ASP A 45 -0.41 -32.19 1.65
N SER A 46 -0.85 -31.06 1.08
CA SER A 46 -1.89 -31.03 0.05
C SER A 46 -1.29 -31.35 -1.32
N TYR A 47 -1.93 -32.22 -2.10
CA TYR A 47 -1.50 -32.55 -3.45
C TYR A 47 -1.84 -31.45 -4.46
N HIS A 48 -0.97 -31.22 -5.43
CA HIS A 48 -1.21 -30.29 -6.53
C HIS A 48 -1.42 -31.03 -7.84
N PHE A 49 -2.49 -30.69 -8.55
CA PHE A 49 -2.78 -31.21 -9.88
C PHE A 49 -2.89 -30.06 -10.88
N THR A 50 -2.44 -30.27 -12.10
CA THR A 50 -2.83 -29.44 -13.23
C THR A 50 -3.98 -30.10 -13.98
N LEU A 51 -5.09 -29.39 -14.13
CA LEU A 51 -6.20 -29.79 -14.98
C LEU A 51 -5.92 -29.33 -16.40
N ASN A 52 -5.99 -30.25 -17.36
CA ASN A 52 -5.71 -29.98 -18.76
C ASN A 52 -6.89 -30.39 -19.65
N SER A 53 -7.20 -29.59 -20.67
CA SER A 53 -8.17 -29.95 -21.72
C SER A 53 -7.47 -30.74 -22.83
N MET A 54 -8.07 -31.83 -23.33
CA MET A 54 -7.56 -32.58 -24.49
C MET A 54 -8.56 -32.64 -25.67
N GLY A 55 -8.01 -32.59 -26.89
CA GLY A 55 -8.72 -32.86 -28.14
C GLY A 55 -8.59 -34.32 -28.60
N LYS A 56 -9.49 -34.77 -29.49
CA LYS A 56 -9.55 -36.16 -30.00
C LYS A 56 -8.18 -36.63 -30.54
N GLY A 57 -7.53 -37.57 -29.84
CA GLY A 57 -6.37 -38.32 -30.34
C GLY A 57 -4.97 -37.74 -30.11
N ARG A 58 -4.75 -36.71 -29.28
CA ARG A 58 -3.38 -36.18 -29.02
C ARG A 58 -3.11 -35.84 -27.55
N LYS A 59 -1.85 -36.02 -27.13
CA LYS A 59 -1.24 -35.66 -25.84
C LYS A 59 -1.21 -34.14 -25.52
N LYS A 60 -1.90 -33.27 -26.28
CA LYS A 60 -1.88 -31.81 -26.09
C LYS A 60 -2.75 -31.38 -24.92
N THR A 61 -2.19 -30.55 -24.06
CA THR A 61 -2.75 -30.08 -22.80
C THR A 61 -2.58 -28.56 -22.68
N SER A 62 -3.67 -27.81 -22.54
CA SER A 62 -3.61 -26.43 -22.01
C SER A 62 -3.94 -26.48 -20.52
N PRO A 63 -3.11 -25.90 -19.63
CA PRO A 63 -3.42 -25.82 -18.20
C PRO A 63 -4.65 -24.94 -18.00
N LEU A 64 -5.75 -25.57 -17.59
CA LEU A 64 -7.04 -24.94 -17.32
C LEU A 64 -7.07 -24.35 -15.90
N ALA A 65 -6.48 -25.07 -14.95
CA ALA A 65 -6.38 -24.67 -13.56
C ALA A 65 -5.37 -25.55 -12.84
N GLN A 66 -4.69 -24.99 -11.83
CA GLN A 66 -4.08 -25.78 -10.77
C GLN A 66 -5.13 -26.04 -9.71
N LEU A 67 -5.27 -27.30 -9.33
CA LEU A 67 -6.26 -27.79 -8.38
C LEU A 67 -5.53 -28.31 -7.14
N VAL A 68 -6.06 -27.97 -5.98
CA VAL A 68 -5.56 -28.50 -4.71
C VAL A 68 -6.40 -29.72 -4.35
N GLY A 69 -5.71 -30.82 -4.07
CA GLY A 69 -6.29 -32.05 -3.56
C GLY A 69 -6.62 -31.98 -2.08
N ASN A 70 -7.37 -32.97 -1.60
CA ASN A 70 -7.61 -33.20 -0.18
C ASN A 70 -6.33 -33.62 0.56
N VAL A 71 -6.24 -33.26 1.84
CA VAL A 71 -5.10 -33.54 2.73
C VAL A 71 -5.19 -34.90 3.42
N ASN A 72 -6.36 -35.56 3.42
CA ASN A 72 -6.57 -36.87 4.01
C ASN A 72 -7.66 -37.67 3.28
N SER A 73 -7.84 -38.95 3.63
CA SER A 73 -8.78 -39.85 2.95
C SER A 73 -10.26 -39.52 3.14
N GLU A 74 -10.63 -38.66 4.10
CA GLU A 74 -12.03 -38.40 4.45
C GLU A 74 -12.54 -37.02 4.02
N SER A 75 -11.65 -36.06 3.80
CA SER A 75 -11.99 -34.70 3.40
C SER A 75 -12.22 -34.60 1.88
N VAL A 76 -13.26 -33.85 1.49
CA VAL A 76 -13.52 -33.49 0.09
C VAL A 76 -13.09 -32.06 -0.17
N VAL A 77 -12.30 -31.84 -1.21
CA VAL A 77 -11.95 -30.48 -1.66
C VAL A 77 -12.72 -30.16 -2.94
N GLN A 78 -13.57 -29.15 -2.88
CA GLN A 78 -14.27 -28.61 -4.03
C GLN A 78 -13.41 -27.55 -4.72
N ASN A 79 -13.12 -27.77 -5.99
CA ASN A 79 -12.46 -26.77 -6.83
C ASN A 79 -13.47 -26.24 -7.85
N LYS A 80 -13.79 -24.94 -7.75
CA LYS A 80 -14.63 -24.25 -8.74
C LYS A 80 -13.75 -23.54 -9.75
N LEU A 81 -13.93 -23.83 -11.02
CA LEU A 81 -13.19 -23.16 -12.09
C LEU A 81 -13.71 -21.73 -12.23
N SER A 82 -12.79 -20.75 -12.25
CA SER A 82 -13.13 -19.32 -12.41
C SER A 82 -13.82 -19.02 -13.74
N HIS A 83 -13.54 -19.85 -14.76
CA HIS A 83 -14.17 -19.77 -16.08
C HIS A 83 -14.72 -21.13 -16.50
N PRO A 84 -15.90 -21.20 -17.14
CA PRO A 84 -16.47 -22.45 -17.61
C PRO A 84 -15.59 -23.08 -18.69
N VAL A 85 -15.15 -24.32 -18.47
CA VAL A 85 -14.28 -25.06 -19.39
C VAL A 85 -15.12 -25.93 -20.33
N ARG A 86 -14.87 -25.81 -21.64
CA ARG A 86 -15.56 -26.61 -22.66
C ARG A 86 -14.58 -27.61 -23.26
N THR A 87 -14.70 -28.89 -22.89
CA THR A 87 -13.82 -29.95 -23.41
C THR A 87 -14.50 -31.31 -23.46
N ARG A 88 -14.01 -32.17 -24.36
CA ARG A 88 -14.44 -33.58 -24.44
C ARG A 88 -13.70 -34.46 -23.44
N PHE A 89 -12.46 -34.10 -23.12
CA PHE A 89 -11.56 -34.91 -22.31
C PHE A 89 -10.83 -34.02 -21.32
N LEU A 90 -10.86 -34.38 -20.03
CA LEU A 90 -10.06 -33.75 -18.99
C LEU A 90 -8.89 -34.68 -18.64
N ARG A 91 -7.70 -34.10 -18.51
CA ARG A 91 -6.48 -34.78 -18.06
C ARG A 91 -6.01 -34.15 -16.77
N PHE A 92 -5.80 -34.95 -15.74
CA PHE A 92 -5.17 -34.54 -14.48
C PHE A 92 -3.70 -34.91 -14.53
N VAL A 93 -2.82 -33.93 -14.33
CA VAL A 93 -1.37 -34.14 -14.25
C VAL A 93 -0.93 -33.82 -12.83
N PRO A 94 -0.51 -34.81 -12.03
CA PRO A 94 0.06 -34.52 -10.70
C PRO A 94 1.32 -33.67 -10.87
N LEU A 95 1.40 -32.58 -10.12
CA LEU A 95 2.58 -31.70 -10.09
C LEU A 95 3.59 -32.20 -9.06
N ASP A 96 3.10 -32.62 -7.89
CA ASP A 96 3.91 -33.15 -6.79
C ASP A 96 3.31 -34.45 -6.24
N TRP A 97 4.19 -35.38 -5.85
CA TRP A 97 3.83 -36.66 -5.25
C TRP A 97 4.05 -36.60 -3.73
N ASN A 98 3.17 -37.22 -2.94
CA ASN A 98 3.45 -37.38 -1.51
C ASN A 98 4.59 -38.39 -1.32
N PRO A 99 5.64 -38.02 -0.56
CA PRO A 99 6.79 -38.91 -0.32
C PRO A 99 6.46 -40.21 0.42
N SER A 100 5.23 -40.35 0.96
CA SER A 100 4.82 -41.44 1.87
C SER A 100 4.21 -42.69 1.20
N GLY A 101 4.04 -42.74 -0.13
CA GLY A 101 3.64 -43.99 -0.84
C GLY A 101 2.51 -43.90 -1.88
N TRP A 102 2.07 -45.07 -2.35
CA TRP A 102 1.26 -45.31 -3.57
C TRP A 102 -0.17 -44.75 -3.55
N MET A 103 -0.69 -44.37 -4.73
CA MET A 103 -1.82 -43.44 -4.91
C MET A 103 -3.12 -44.02 -5.52
N GLY A 104 -4.28 -43.47 -5.13
CA GLY A 104 -5.61 -43.72 -5.74
C GLY A 104 -6.56 -42.51 -5.64
N LEU A 105 -6.82 -41.82 -6.76
CA LEU A 105 -7.62 -40.59 -6.81
C LEU A 105 -9.07 -40.87 -7.26
N ARG A 106 -10.10 -40.46 -6.49
CA ARG A 106 -11.50 -40.42 -6.96
C ARG A 106 -11.88 -38.99 -7.32
N VAL A 107 -12.32 -38.79 -8.56
CA VAL A 107 -12.74 -37.51 -9.12
C VAL A 107 -14.19 -37.59 -9.58
N GLU A 108 -15.01 -36.60 -9.24
CA GLU A 108 -16.32 -36.37 -9.85
C GLU A 108 -16.32 -35.02 -10.55
N VAL A 109 -16.82 -34.96 -11.79
CA VAL A 109 -16.87 -33.76 -12.63
C VAL A 109 -18.32 -33.47 -12.98
N PHE A 110 -18.80 -32.26 -12.69
CA PHE A 110 -20.16 -31.82 -13.03
C PHE A 110 -20.11 -30.83 -14.21
N GLY A 111 -20.94 -30.99 -15.26
CA GLY A 111 -20.94 -30.09 -16.42
C GLY A 111 -22.17 -30.25 -17.34
N CYS A 112 -22.50 -29.24 -18.14
CA CYS A 112 -23.66 -29.24 -19.04
C CYS A 112 -23.32 -29.69 -20.48
N SER A 113 -24.29 -30.25 -21.21
CA SER A 113 -24.14 -30.55 -22.64
C SER A 113 -23.97 -29.26 -23.46
N TYR A 114 -22.87 -29.14 -24.19
CA TYR A 114 -22.56 -27.96 -25.00
C TYR A 114 -22.81 -28.23 -26.49
N LYS A 115 -23.74 -27.49 -27.11
CA LYS A 115 -23.92 -27.47 -28.57
C LYS A 115 -23.01 -26.40 -29.17
N SER A 116 -22.07 -26.82 -29.99
CA SER A 116 -21.13 -25.95 -30.70
C SER A 116 -21.54 -25.80 -32.17
N TYR A 117 -21.59 -24.56 -32.66
CA TYR A 117 -21.74 -24.26 -34.08
C TYR A 117 -20.39 -23.80 -34.61
N VAL A 118 -19.79 -24.58 -35.50
CA VAL A 118 -18.43 -24.32 -36.03
C VAL A 118 -18.49 -24.12 -37.53
N ALA A 119 -17.69 -23.18 -38.02
CA ALA A 119 -17.42 -22.94 -39.43
C ALA A 119 -15.91 -22.86 -39.65
N ASP A 120 -15.41 -23.48 -40.71
CA ASP A 120 -14.01 -23.49 -41.13
C ASP A 120 -13.88 -22.62 -42.40
N PHE A 121 -12.93 -21.70 -42.36
CA PHE A 121 -12.64 -20.69 -43.36
C PHE A 121 -11.24 -20.95 -43.91
N ASP A 122 -11.12 -21.09 -45.22
CA ASP A 122 -9.91 -21.46 -45.95
C ASP A 122 -9.13 -20.24 -46.50
N GLY A 123 -9.48 -19.02 -46.06
CA GLY A 123 -8.97 -17.77 -46.63
C GLY A 123 -9.62 -17.36 -47.96
N ARG A 124 -10.55 -18.14 -48.50
CA ARG A 124 -11.35 -17.79 -49.69
C ARG A 124 -12.84 -17.70 -49.37
N SER A 125 -13.27 -18.39 -48.31
CA SER A 125 -14.65 -18.45 -47.87
C SER A 125 -15.03 -17.30 -46.95
N SER A 126 -16.30 -16.87 -47.01
CA SER A 126 -16.88 -15.85 -46.11
C SER A 126 -18.37 -16.10 -45.91
N LEU A 127 -18.92 -15.54 -44.83
CA LEU A 127 -20.36 -15.52 -44.52
C LEU A 127 -20.85 -14.07 -44.60
N LEU A 128 -21.89 -13.83 -45.39
CA LEU A 128 -22.50 -12.51 -45.60
C LEU A 128 -23.91 -12.50 -45.02
N TYR A 129 -24.09 -11.75 -43.92
CA TYR A 129 -25.37 -11.58 -43.25
C TYR A 129 -26.05 -10.32 -43.75
N ARG A 130 -27.23 -10.47 -44.36
CA ARG A 130 -28.01 -9.37 -44.92
C ARG A 130 -29.15 -8.97 -43.99
N PHE A 131 -29.28 -7.66 -43.77
CA PHE A 131 -30.38 -7.10 -43.01
C PHE A 131 -31.66 -7.05 -43.85
N ASN A 132 -32.81 -7.06 -43.18
CA ASN A 132 -34.10 -6.93 -43.86
C ASN A 132 -34.33 -5.49 -44.39
N GLN A 133 -33.60 -4.51 -43.87
CA GLN A 133 -33.66 -3.10 -44.25
C GLN A 133 -32.43 -2.72 -45.08
N LYS A 134 -32.55 -1.67 -45.92
CA LYS A 134 -31.46 -1.21 -46.81
C LYS A 134 -30.24 -0.66 -46.05
N SER A 135 -30.42 -0.24 -44.80
CA SER A 135 -29.36 0.12 -43.85
C SER A 135 -29.85 -0.17 -42.44
N MET A 136 -28.92 -0.39 -41.51
CA MET A 136 -29.18 -0.58 -40.09
C MET A 136 -28.46 0.50 -39.28
N SER A 137 -29.20 1.20 -38.43
CA SER A 137 -28.65 2.14 -37.45
C SER A 137 -28.84 1.56 -36.05
N THR A 138 -27.74 1.26 -35.35
CA THR A 138 -27.78 0.68 -34.00
C THR A 138 -27.17 1.64 -32.98
N VAL A 139 -27.73 1.69 -31.77
CA VAL A 139 -27.13 2.39 -30.61
C VAL A 139 -26.42 1.41 -29.68
N LYS A 140 -26.78 0.13 -29.76
CA LYS A 140 -26.17 -0.97 -29.01
C LYS A 140 -25.85 -2.12 -29.96
N ASP A 141 -24.63 -2.66 -29.87
CA ASP A 141 -24.22 -3.87 -30.58
C ASP A 141 -23.54 -4.84 -29.62
N VAL A 142 -23.94 -6.10 -29.68
CA VAL A 142 -23.30 -7.21 -28.94
C VAL A 142 -22.85 -8.26 -29.94
N ILE A 143 -21.53 -8.42 -30.07
CA ILE A 143 -20.92 -9.37 -31.00
C ILE A 143 -20.07 -10.34 -30.17
N SER A 144 -20.26 -11.64 -30.36
CA SER A 144 -19.43 -12.64 -29.69
C SER A 144 -19.06 -13.76 -30.64
N LEU A 145 -17.82 -14.18 -30.62
CA LEU A 145 -17.34 -15.31 -31.40
C LEU A 145 -16.16 -15.97 -30.70
N ARG A 146 -15.86 -17.21 -31.04
CA ARG A 146 -14.56 -17.82 -30.76
C ARG A 146 -13.86 -18.10 -32.07
N PHE A 147 -12.56 -17.90 -32.13
CA PHE A 147 -11.78 -18.20 -33.33
C PHE A 147 -10.52 -18.99 -33.01
N LYS A 148 -9.99 -19.65 -34.03
CA LYS A 148 -8.75 -20.42 -33.98
C LYS A 148 -8.03 -20.27 -35.31
N SER A 149 -6.77 -19.83 -35.31
CA SER A 149 -5.98 -19.58 -36.52
C SER A 149 -4.53 -20.04 -36.36
N HIS A 150 -3.85 -20.30 -37.48
CA HIS A 150 -2.37 -20.37 -37.55
C HIS A 150 -1.76 -19.21 -38.34
N GLN A 151 -2.59 -18.39 -38.97
CA GLN A 151 -2.19 -17.19 -39.67
C GLN A 151 -2.24 -16.03 -38.69
N ALA A 152 -1.22 -15.18 -38.72
CA ALA A 152 -1.16 -13.96 -37.94
C ALA A 152 -1.99 -12.81 -38.54
N GLU A 153 -2.58 -13.03 -39.73
CA GLU A 153 -3.34 -12.06 -40.51
C GLU A 153 -4.71 -12.64 -40.91
N GLY A 154 -5.77 -11.85 -40.85
CA GLY A 154 -7.09 -12.22 -41.38
C GLY A 154 -8.26 -11.39 -40.84
N VAL A 155 -9.19 -10.97 -41.71
CA VAL A 155 -10.40 -10.24 -41.32
C VAL A 155 -11.46 -11.18 -40.71
N LEU A 156 -11.86 -10.95 -39.46
CA LEU A 156 -12.89 -11.74 -38.78
C LEU A 156 -14.30 -11.21 -39.04
N LEU A 157 -14.48 -9.89 -38.95
CA LEU A 157 -15.75 -9.19 -39.13
C LEU A 157 -15.50 -7.88 -39.86
N HIS A 158 -16.38 -7.52 -40.79
CA HIS A 158 -16.39 -6.22 -41.43
C HIS A 158 -17.81 -5.74 -41.75
N GLY A 159 -18.04 -4.45 -41.55
CA GLY A 159 -19.25 -3.73 -41.95
C GLY A 159 -18.91 -2.27 -42.23
N GLU A 160 -19.49 -1.71 -43.29
CA GLU A 160 -19.30 -0.34 -43.72
C GLU A 160 -20.66 0.23 -44.14
N GLY A 161 -20.89 1.51 -43.86
CA GLY A 161 -22.09 2.26 -44.24
C GLY A 161 -21.78 3.37 -45.24
N GLN A 162 -22.79 3.80 -46.00
CA GLN A 162 -22.67 4.88 -47.00
C GLN A 162 -22.16 6.22 -46.46
N ARG A 163 -22.30 6.48 -45.15
CA ARG A 163 -21.83 7.71 -44.48
C ARG A 163 -20.39 7.63 -43.97
N GLY A 164 -19.70 6.53 -44.21
CA GLY A 164 -18.32 6.32 -43.74
C GLY A 164 -18.22 5.77 -42.31
N ASP A 165 -19.34 5.37 -41.72
CA ASP A 165 -19.39 4.53 -40.52
C ASP A 165 -18.88 3.14 -40.86
N TYR A 166 -18.05 2.57 -40.00
CA TYR A 166 -17.56 1.22 -40.22
C TYR A 166 -17.18 0.55 -38.90
N ILE A 167 -17.28 -0.78 -38.90
CA ILE A 167 -16.76 -1.66 -37.87
C ILE A 167 -15.93 -2.73 -38.55
N THR A 168 -14.69 -2.92 -38.13
CA THR A 168 -13.84 -3.99 -38.66
C THR A 168 -13.00 -4.60 -37.56
N LEU A 169 -13.08 -5.91 -37.41
CA LEU A 169 -12.28 -6.70 -36.49
C LEU A 169 -11.36 -7.59 -37.31
N GLU A 170 -10.05 -7.45 -37.15
CA GLU A 170 -9.07 -8.27 -37.85
C GLU A 170 -7.97 -8.77 -36.93
N LEU A 171 -7.48 -9.96 -37.26
CA LEU A 171 -6.24 -10.48 -36.75
C LEU A 171 -5.12 -9.84 -37.56
N HIS A 172 -4.23 -9.11 -36.92
CA HIS A 172 -3.12 -8.42 -37.54
C HIS A 172 -1.88 -8.58 -36.65
N ARG A 173 -0.81 -9.14 -37.22
CA ARG A 173 0.42 -9.51 -36.49
C ARG A 173 0.15 -10.29 -35.20
N GLY A 174 -0.77 -11.27 -35.27
CA GLY A 174 -1.10 -12.14 -34.13
C GLY A 174 -1.84 -11.44 -32.99
N ARG A 175 -2.32 -10.21 -33.20
CA ARG A 175 -3.16 -9.43 -32.26
C ARG A 175 -4.49 -9.10 -32.90
N LEU A 176 -5.48 -8.75 -32.10
CA LEU A 176 -6.80 -8.40 -32.59
C LEU A 176 -6.97 -6.87 -32.64
N ASP A 177 -7.10 -6.33 -33.85
CA ASP A 177 -7.31 -4.91 -34.10
C ASP A 177 -8.79 -4.64 -34.39
N LEU A 178 -9.42 -3.80 -33.56
CA LEU A 178 -10.77 -3.30 -33.77
C LEU A 178 -10.71 -1.86 -34.29
N TYR A 179 -11.25 -1.64 -35.48
CA TYR A 179 -11.50 -0.31 -36.03
C TYR A 179 -13.00 -0.02 -35.97
N LEU A 180 -13.36 1.11 -35.38
CA LEU A 180 -14.75 1.54 -35.24
C LEU A 180 -14.86 3.05 -35.42
N ASN A 181 -15.76 3.49 -36.30
CA ASN A 181 -16.05 4.89 -36.58
C ASN A 181 -17.56 5.16 -36.52
N LEU A 182 -17.96 6.25 -35.85
CA LEU A 182 -19.35 6.69 -35.64
C LEU A 182 -19.53 8.17 -36.08
N ASP A 183 -19.47 8.40 -37.39
CA ASP A 183 -19.66 9.67 -38.10
C ASP A 183 -18.59 10.74 -37.83
N ASP A 184 -17.75 11.02 -38.85
CA ASP A 184 -16.84 12.17 -38.89
C ASP A 184 -17.21 13.06 -40.09
N SER A 185 -18.04 14.07 -39.82
CA SER A 185 -18.45 15.06 -40.82
C SER A 185 -17.30 15.90 -41.40
N GLN A 186 -16.05 15.72 -40.95
CA GLN A 186 -14.88 16.31 -41.59
C GLN A 186 -13.93 15.24 -42.14
N LEU A 187 -13.94 15.10 -43.47
CA LEU A 187 -12.84 14.52 -44.26
C LEU A 187 -11.56 15.36 -44.07
N ARG A 188 -10.93 15.32 -42.89
CA ARG A 188 -9.56 15.78 -42.71
C ARG A 188 -8.62 14.65 -43.08
N PHE A 189 -8.08 14.73 -44.29
CA PHE A 189 -6.94 13.96 -44.75
C PHE A 189 -5.70 14.24 -43.86
N SER A 190 -5.65 13.66 -42.65
CA SER A 190 -4.45 13.59 -41.80
C SER A 190 -4.60 12.81 -40.48
N SER A 191 -5.80 12.46 -40.02
CA SER A 191 -5.99 11.62 -38.83
C SER A 191 -6.05 10.14 -39.23
N GLY A 192 -4.94 9.40 -39.10
CA GLY A 192 -4.90 7.97 -39.41
C GLY A 192 -5.97 7.16 -38.68
N ARG A 193 -6.49 6.09 -39.31
CA ARG A 193 -7.42 5.13 -38.69
C ARG A 193 -6.77 4.56 -37.43
N VAL A 194 -7.25 4.94 -36.24
CA VAL A 194 -6.71 4.44 -34.97
C VAL A 194 -7.42 3.13 -34.62
N ALA A 195 -6.68 2.03 -34.60
CA ALA A 195 -7.16 0.75 -34.12
C ALA A 195 -7.09 0.67 -32.60
N VAL A 196 -8.00 -0.10 -32.00
CA VAL A 196 -7.87 -0.57 -30.64
C VAL A 196 -7.37 -2.02 -30.69
N THR A 197 -6.14 -2.24 -30.22
CA THR A 197 -5.44 -3.53 -30.31
C THR A 197 -5.52 -4.29 -28.98
N VAL A 198 -6.00 -5.54 -29.01
CA VAL A 198 -6.09 -6.43 -27.83
C VAL A 198 -5.52 -7.81 -28.13
N GLY A 199 -4.93 -8.44 -27.12
CA GLY A 199 -4.39 -9.79 -27.18
C GLY A 199 -3.02 -9.88 -27.84
N SER A 200 -2.44 -11.07 -27.82
CA SER A 200 -1.15 -11.38 -28.44
C SER A 200 -1.04 -12.85 -28.77
N LEU A 201 -0.22 -13.17 -29.77
CA LEU A 201 0.07 -14.54 -30.19
C LEU A 201 -1.20 -15.38 -30.44
N LEU A 202 -2.26 -14.74 -30.96
CA LEU A 202 -3.57 -15.36 -31.20
C LEU A 202 -3.59 -16.31 -32.42
N ASP A 203 -2.42 -16.54 -33.02
CA ASP A 203 -2.14 -17.46 -34.13
C ASP A 203 -1.58 -18.82 -33.65
N ASP A 204 -1.76 -19.12 -32.36
CA ASP A 204 -1.20 -20.27 -31.67
C ASP A 204 -1.94 -21.60 -31.91
N GLN A 205 -2.97 -21.60 -32.76
CA GLN A 205 -3.86 -22.74 -33.00
C GLN A 205 -4.63 -23.19 -31.74
N HIS A 206 -4.97 -22.28 -30.83
CA HIS A 206 -5.95 -22.47 -29.76
C HIS A 206 -7.21 -21.63 -30.00
N TRP A 207 -8.27 -21.94 -29.23
CA TRP A 207 -9.54 -21.23 -29.31
C TRP A 207 -9.50 -19.98 -28.44
N HIS A 208 -9.54 -18.82 -29.06
CA HIS A 208 -9.68 -17.53 -28.39
C HIS A 208 -11.14 -17.07 -28.40
N SER A 209 -11.59 -16.43 -27.32
CA SER A 209 -12.93 -15.85 -27.19
C SER A 209 -12.87 -14.36 -27.43
N VAL A 210 -13.79 -13.83 -28.24
CA VAL A 210 -13.95 -12.40 -28.49
C VAL A 210 -15.36 -11.99 -28.13
N HIS A 211 -15.49 -10.90 -27.39
CA HIS A 211 -16.75 -10.27 -27.03
C HIS A 211 -16.63 -8.75 -27.22
N ILE A 212 -17.57 -8.18 -27.96
CA ILE A 212 -17.71 -6.74 -28.16
C ILE A 212 -19.08 -6.35 -27.62
N ASP A 213 -19.11 -5.46 -26.64
CA ASP A 213 -20.32 -4.82 -26.14
C ASP A 213 -20.18 -3.32 -26.32
N ARG A 214 -20.92 -2.76 -27.28
CA ARG A 214 -20.97 -1.32 -27.54
C ARG A 214 -22.31 -0.78 -27.06
N PHE A 215 -22.27 0.28 -26.26
CA PHE A 215 -23.42 1.10 -25.94
C PHE A 215 -23.09 2.56 -26.20
N ASN A 216 -23.78 3.17 -27.15
CA ASN A 216 -23.49 4.52 -27.62
C ASN A 216 -22.02 4.62 -28.10
N LYS A 217 -21.21 5.53 -27.54
CA LYS A 217 -19.77 5.67 -27.84
C LYS A 217 -18.89 4.76 -26.98
N GLN A 218 -19.43 4.14 -25.92
CA GLN A 218 -18.66 3.29 -25.02
C GLN A 218 -18.57 1.88 -25.59
N VAL A 219 -17.36 1.33 -25.62
CA VAL A 219 -17.07 0.00 -26.16
C VAL A 219 -16.24 -0.78 -25.16
N ASN A 220 -16.69 -2.01 -24.89
CA ASN A 220 -15.95 -3.01 -24.16
C ASN A 220 -15.53 -4.10 -25.15
N LEU A 221 -14.22 -4.20 -25.42
CA LEU A 221 -13.65 -5.27 -26.23
C LEU A 221 -12.94 -6.26 -25.30
N THR A 222 -13.49 -7.45 -25.14
CA THR A 222 -12.89 -8.54 -24.36
C THR A 222 -12.33 -9.60 -25.28
N VAL A 223 -11.03 -9.91 -25.12
CA VAL A 223 -10.37 -11.05 -25.75
C VAL A 223 -9.87 -11.98 -24.64
N ASP A 224 -10.37 -13.21 -24.63
CA ASP A 224 -10.19 -14.18 -23.56
C ASP A 224 -10.58 -13.61 -22.19
N SER A 225 -9.60 -13.28 -21.34
CA SER A 225 -9.81 -12.66 -20.02
C SER A 225 -9.51 -11.15 -19.99
N HIS A 226 -8.99 -10.58 -21.07
CA HIS A 226 -8.52 -9.19 -21.12
C HIS A 226 -9.59 -8.31 -21.74
N THR A 227 -10.06 -7.32 -20.99
CA THR A 227 -11.06 -6.35 -21.48
C THR A 227 -10.42 -4.98 -21.63
N GLN A 228 -10.59 -4.38 -22.80
CA GLN A 228 -10.24 -2.98 -23.05
C GLN A 228 -11.52 -2.16 -23.12
N HIS A 229 -11.56 -1.12 -22.28
CA HIS A 229 -12.64 -0.14 -22.23
C HIS A 229 -12.19 1.12 -22.95
N PHE A 230 -12.96 1.59 -23.92
CA PHE A 230 -12.65 2.83 -24.63
C PHE A 230 -13.90 3.55 -25.12
N GLN A 231 -13.72 4.82 -25.49
CA GLN A 231 -14.75 5.63 -26.13
C GLN A 231 -14.37 5.89 -27.58
N THR A 232 -15.31 5.72 -28.51
CA THR A 232 -15.10 5.96 -29.94
C THR A 232 -14.90 7.45 -30.24
N LYS A 233 -14.08 7.75 -31.26
CA LYS A 233 -13.96 9.09 -31.84
C LYS A 233 -15.12 9.32 -32.83
N GLY A 234 -15.63 10.56 -32.90
CA GLY A 234 -16.80 10.93 -33.71
C GLY A 234 -17.85 11.68 -32.89
N GLU A 235 -18.66 12.50 -33.57
CA GLU A 235 -19.79 13.22 -32.94
C GLU A 235 -21.01 12.29 -32.78
N GLY A 236 -21.16 11.28 -33.65
CA GLY A 236 -22.29 10.36 -33.70
C GLY A 236 -22.39 9.36 -32.54
N HIS A 237 -23.62 8.91 -32.26
CA HIS A 237 -23.95 7.96 -31.18
C HIS A 237 -24.41 6.58 -31.69
N SER A 238 -24.74 6.51 -32.98
CA SER A 238 -25.21 5.30 -33.66
C SER A 238 -24.18 4.80 -34.67
N LEU A 239 -24.13 3.48 -34.87
CA LEU A 239 -23.37 2.84 -35.94
C LEU A 239 -24.33 2.60 -37.11
N GLU A 240 -24.09 3.26 -38.24
CA GLU A 240 -24.83 3.03 -39.49
C GLU A 240 -24.05 2.07 -40.39
N VAL A 241 -24.56 0.84 -40.55
CA VAL A 241 -24.02 -0.14 -41.51
C VAL A 241 -24.99 -0.26 -42.68
N ASP A 242 -24.45 -0.48 -43.89
CA ASP A 242 -25.26 -0.80 -45.07
C ASP A 242 -26.01 -2.14 -44.91
N TYR A 243 -26.65 -2.65 -45.97
CA TYR A 243 -27.51 -3.82 -45.91
C TYR A 243 -26.80 -5.16 -45.60
N GLU A 244 -25.47 -5.21 -45.42
CA GLU A 244 -24.74 -6.46 -45.13
C GLU A 244 -23.54 -6.34 -44.17
N LEU A 245 -23.33 -7.40 -43.39
CA LEU A 245 -22.13 -7.66 -42.57
C LEU A 245 -21.40 -8.90 -43.10
N SER A 246 -20.06 -8.83 -43.19
CA SER A 246 -19.24 -9.96 -43.62
C SER A 246 -18.44 -10.55 -42.47
N PHE A 247 -18.34 -11.88 -42.45
CA PHE A 247 -17.54 -12.65 -41.48
C PHE A 247 -16.57 -13.58 -42.20
N GLY A 248 -15.32 -13.61 -41.73
CA GLY A 248 -14.24 -14.44 -42.29
C GLY A 248 -13.56 -13.89 -43.55
N GLY A 249 -14.01 -12.75 -44.07
CA GLY A 249 -13.40 -12.08 -45.22
C GLY A 249 -14.24 -10.93 -45.76
N ILE A 250 -13.67 -10.15 -46.68
CA ILE A 250 -14.36 -9.07 -47.40
C ILE A 250 -14.55 -9.54 -48.84
N PRO A 251 -15.78 -9.67 -49.37
CA PRO A 251 -16.00 -10.05 -50.76
C PRO A 251 -15.42 -8.97 -51.68
N LEU A 252 -14.55 -9.35 -52.62
CA LEU A 252 -13.93 -8.40 -53.55
C LEU A 252 -15.00 -7.68 -54.40
N PRO A 253 -15.11 -6.34 -54.36
CA PRO A 253 -15.94 -5.62 -55.32
C PRO A 253 -15.19 -5.50 -56.65
N GLY A 254 -15.43 -6.43 -57.58
CA GLY A 254 -15.37 -6.25 -59.04
C GLY A 254 -14.10 -5.72 -59.73
N LYS A 255 -13.02 -5.35 -59.04
CA LYS A 255 -11.75 -4.89 -59.62
C LYS A 255 -10.55 -5.51 -58.88
N PRO A 256 -9.60 -6.16 -59.59
CA PRO A 256 -8.35 -6.60 -58.96
C PRO A 256 -7.49 -5.37 -58.62
N GLY A 257 -7.11 -5.21 -57.35
CA GLY A 257 -6.01 -4.31 -56.95
C GLY A 257 -6.28 -3.26 -55.86
N THR A 258 -7.50 -3.11 -55.31
CA THR A 258 -7.80 -2.02 -54.35
C THR A 258 -7.99 -2.43 -52.88
N PHE A 259 -8.00 -3.72 -52.54
CA PHE A 259 -8.13 -4.19 -51.15
C PHE A 259 -6.88 -4.96 -50.69
N LEU A 260 -6.14 -4.38 -49.73
CA LEU A 260 -4.88 -4.93 -49.19
C LEU A 260 -5.07 -5.99 -48.07
N ARG A 261 -6.29 -6.18 -47.55
CA ARG A 261 -6.55 -7.03 -46.36
C ARG A 261 -6.71 -8.50 -46.74
N LYS A 262 -6.11 -9.40 -45.94
CA LYS A 262 -6.22 -10.86 -46.12
C LYS A 262 -7.51 -11.38 -45.46
N ASN A 263 -8.16 -12.35 -46.11
CA ASN A 263 -9.31 -13.05 -45.51
C ASN A 263 -8.83 -14.01 -44.40
N PHE A 264 -9.74 -14.35 -43.48
CA PHE A 264 -9.44 -15.23 -42.35
C PHE A 264 -9.27 -16.68 -42.79
N HIS A 265 -8.22 -17.32 -42.28
CA HIS A 265 -7.96 -18.74 -42.48
C HIS A 265 -7.86 -19.45 -41.12
N GLY A 266 -8.91 -20.18 -40.78
CA GLY A 266 -9.05 -20.83 -39.48
C GLY A 266 -10.49 -21.25 -39.21
N CYS A 267 -10.80 -21.50 -37.95
CA CYS A 267 -12.15 -21.89 -37.52
C CYS A 267 -12.79 -20.81 -36.68
N MET A 268 -14.11 -20.61 -36.84
CA MET A 268 -14.93 -19.84 -35.90
C MET A 268 -15.96 -20.74 -35.25
N GLU A 269 -16.19 -20.55 -33.94
CA GLU A 269 -17.18 -21.25 -33.15
C GLU A 269 -18.13 -20.20 -32.53
N ASN A 270 -19.43 -20.50 -32.55
CA ASN A 270 -20.46 -19.74 -31.82
C ASN A 270 -20.42 -18.24 -32.13
N LEU A 271 -20.47 -17.91 -33.42
CA LEU A 271 -20.59 -16.55 -33.92
C LEU A 271 -22.01 -16.01 -33.72
N TYR A 272 -22.14 -15.01 -32.86
CA TYR A 272 -23.38 -14.28 -32.59
C TYR A 272 -23.25 -12.80 -32.90
N TYR A 273 -24.29 -12.25 -33.51
CA TYR A 273 -24.50 -10.82 -33.70
C TYR A 273 -25.87 -10.46 -33.15
N ASN A 274 -25.95 -9.61 -32.13
CA ASN A 274 -27.19 -9.18 -31.48
C ASN A 274 -28.13 -10.33 -31.11
N GLY A 275 -27.56 -11.43 -30.58
CA GLY A 275 -28.28 -12.63 -30.17
C GLY A 275 -28.58 -13.65 -31.28
N ILE A 276 -28.31 -13.32 -32.55
CA ILE A 276 -28.54 -14.20 -33.70
C ILE A 276 -27.30 -15.04 -33.98
N ASN A 277 -27.45 -16.37 -34.05
CA ASN A 277 -26.36 -17.29 -34.38
C ASN A 277 -26.14 -17.35 -35.91
N ILE A 278 -25.08 -16.71 -36.39
CA ILE A 278 -24.80 -16.57 -37.84
C ILE A 278 -24.43 -17.93 -38.47
N ILE A 279 -23.70 -18.78 -37.75
CA ILE A 279 -23.29 -20.11 -38.25
C ILE A 279 -24.50 -21.05 -38.37
N ASP A 280 -25.44 -21.01 -37.43
CA ASP A 280 -26.69 -21.80 -37.51
C ASP A 280 -27.54 -21.37 -38.71
N LEU A 281 -27.65 -20.05 -38.96
CA LEU A 281 -28.33 -19.54 -40.16
C LEU A 281 -27.68 -20.10 -41.44
N ALA A 282 -26.35 -20.06 -41.52
CA ALA A 282 -25.60 -20.53 -42.69
C ALA A 282 -25.78 -22.05 -42.89
N LYS A 283 -25.66 -22.83 -41.81
CA LYS A 283 -25.83 -24.29 -41.82
C LYS A 283 -27.23 -24.71 -42.26
N ARG A 284 -28.26 -23.92 -41.92
CA ARG A 284 -29.65 -24.13 -42.31
C ARG A 284 -30.04 -23.45 -43.63
N ARG A 285 -29.11 -22.78 -44.31
CA ARG A 285 -29.33 -22.07 -45.59
C ARG A 285 -30.51 -21.10 -45.56
N LYS A 286 -30.58 -20.27 -44.52
CA LYS A 286 -31.64 -19.25 -44.38
C LYS A 286 -31.44 -18.13 -45.43
N PRO A 287 -32.51 -17.46 -45.89
CA PRO A 287 -32.42 -16.46 -46.96
C PRO A 287 -31.63 -15.20 -46.57
N GLN A 288 -31.48 -14.92 -45.28
CA GLN A 288 -30.75 -13.77 -44.73
C GLN A 288 -29.23 -13.94 -44.74
N ILE A 289 -28.71 -15.12 -45.10
CA ILE A 289 -27.27 -15.40 -45.08
C ILE A 289 -26.84 -15.96 -46.44
N HIS A 290 -25.79 -15.38 -47.01
CA HIS A 290 -25.09 -15.93 -48.17
C HIS A 290 -23.76 -16.52 -47.70
N SER A 291 -23.52 -17.79 -48.00
CA SER A 291 -22.31 -18.50 -47.60
C SER A 291 -21.52 -18.91 -48.84
N GLY A 292 -20.21 -18.64 -48.84
CA GLY A 292 -19.27 -19.27 -49.77
C GLY A 292 -19.09 -20.76 -49.47
N ASN A 293 -17.97 -21.35 -49.92
CA ASN A 293 -17.64 -22.76 -49.71
C ASN A 293 -17.15 -23.06 -48.27
N VAL A 294 -18.00 -22.77 -47.28
CA VAL A 294 -17.69 -22.94 -45.85
C VAL A 294 -18.02 -24.37 -45.41
N THR A 295 -17.10 -25.02 -44.70
CA THR A 295 -17.38 -26.32 -44.08
C THR A 295 -17.77 -26.14 -42.61
N PHE A 296 -18.75 -26.91 -42.13
CA PHE A 296 -19.28 -26.77 -40.76
C PHE A 296 -18.57 -27.70 -39.74
N SER A 297 -17.27 -27.88 -39.93
CA SER A 297 -16.39 -28.70 -39.11
C SER A 297 -14.98 -28.11 -39.13
N CYS A 298 -14.32 -27.99 -37.98
CA CYS A 298 -12.96 -27.48 -37.93
C CYS A 298 -11.95 -28.58 -38.28
N SER A 299 -11.24 -28.42 -39.40
CA SER A 299 -10.16 -29.32 -39.79
C SER A 299 -8.93 -29.07 -38.90
N GLN A 300 -8.26 -30.13 -38.41
CA GLN A 300 -7.05 -29.97 -37.59
C GLN A 300 -5.80 -30.18 -38.45
N PRO A 301 -5.10 -29.10 -38.89
CA PRO A 301 -3.80 -29.29 -39.50
C PRO A 301 -2.81 -29.85 -38.46
N GLN A 302 -2.07 -30.90 -38.83
CA GLN A 302 -0.99 -31.45 -37.99
C GLN A 302 0.26 -30.57 -38.06
N LEU A 303 0.24 -29.42 -37.40
CA LEU A 303 1.42 -28.57 -37.23
C LEU A 303 2.19 -29.02 -35.98
N VAL A 304 3.27 -29.77 -36.19
CA VAL A 304 4.21 -30.13 -35.11
C VAL A 304 5.28 -29.04 -35.04
N ALA A 305 5.33 -28.35 -33.92
CA ALA A 305 6.38 -27.38 -33.59
C ALA A 305 7.24 -27.93 -32.45
N CYS A 306 8.47 -27.45 -32.34
CA CYS A 306 9.34 -27.70 -31.20
C CYS A 306 9.77 -26.37 -30.54
N THR A 307 10.00 -26.40 -29.23
CA THR A 307 10.51 -25.29 -28.43
C THR A 307 11.91 -25.61 -27.94
N PHE A 308 12.86 -24.71 -28.16
CA PHE A 308 14.22 -24.75 -27.62
C PHE A 308 14.22 -24.03 -26.27
N LEU A 309 14.50 -24.76 -25.18
CA LEU A 309 14.21 -24.31 -23.81
C LEU A 309 15.33 -23.48 -23.18
N SER A 310 16.55 -23.57 -23.68
CA SER A 310 17.77 -22.98 -23.10
C SER A 310 18.55 -22.20 -24.15
N SER A 311 18.92 -20.95 -23.80
CA SER A 311 19.77 -20.08 -24.62
C SER A 311 21.27 -20.42 -24.56
N SER A 312 21.68 -21.42 -23.78
CA SER A 312 23.09 -21.85 -23.68
C SER A 312 23.39 -23.25 -24.21
N SER A 313 22.39 -24.12 -24.40
CA SER A 313 22.65 -25.54 -24.63
C SER A 313 21.63 -26.27 -25.51
N SER A 314 20.56 -25.61 -25.98
CA SER A 314 19.55 -26.32 -26.77
C SER A 314 20.07 -26.60 -28.17
N PHE A 315 19.80 -27.80 -28.69
CA PHE A 315 20.05 -28.10 -30.10
C PHE A 315 19.15 -29.22 -30.60
N LEU A 316 18.96 -29.24 -31.91
CA LEU A 316 18.32 -30.33 -32.66
C LEU A 316 19.22 -30.69 -33.83
N SER A 317 19.79 -31.89 -33.80
CA SER A 317 20.62 -32.46 -34.86
C SER A 317 19.77 -33.34 -35.76
N LEU A 318 19.78 -33.07 -37.07
CA LEU A 318 19.07 -33.85 -38.08
C LEU A 318 20.04 -34.29 -39.18
N PRO A 319 20.00 -35.58 -39.58
CA PRO A 319 20.89 -36.07 -40.63
C PRO A 319 20.52 -35.45 -41.99
N SER A 320 21.53 -35.20 -42.83
CA SER A 320 21.29 -34.93 -44.24
C SER A 320 20.74 -36.21 -44.89
N ALA A 321 19.50 -36.18 -45.39
CA ALA A 321 18.98 -37.29 -46.19
C ALA A 321 19.89 -37.48 -47.42
N ALA A 322 20.17 -38.74 -47.80
CA ALA A 322 21.14 -39.12 -48.83
C ALA A 322 21.14 -38.15 -50.03
N ALA A 323 22.35 -37.70 -50.41
CA ALA A 323 22.62 -36.62 -51.35
C ALA A 323 21.61 -36.55 -52.49
N ALA A 324 20.90 -35.42 -52.59
CA ALA A 324 20.22 -35.09 -53.83
C ALA A 324 21.28 -35.06 -54.93
N ALA A 325 21.00 -35.70 -56.08
CA ALA A 325 21.90 -35.78 -57.24
C ALA A 325 22.23 -34.41 -57.90
N ALA A 326 21.91 -33.29 -57.23
CA ALA A 326 22.10 -31.92 -57.67
C ALA A 326 22.99 -31.20 -56.63
N GLY A 327 24.31 -31.19 -56.84
CA GLY A 327 25.30 -30.77 -55.83
C GLY A 327 25.00 -29.42 -55.16
N GLY A 328 24.74 -29.48 -53.86
CA GLY A 328 24.20 -28.41 -53.02
C GLY A 328 23.18 -28.96 -52.02
N PHE A 329 22.64 -28.10 -51.16
CA PHE A 329 21.55 -28.44 -50.25
C PHE A 329 20.54 -27.30 -50.14
N SER A 330 19.32 -27.62 -49.70
CA SER A 330 18.30 -26.63 -49.35
C SER A 330 17.71 -26.93 -47.98
N VAL A 331 17.50 -25.87 -47.20
CA VAL A 331 16.90 -25.96 -45.86
C VAL A 331 15.79 -24.92 -45.77
N ARG A 332 14.58 -25.36 -45.41
CA ARG A 332 13.43 -24.48 -45.18
C ARG A 332 12.86 -24.74 -43.80
N PHE A 333 12.58 -23.70 -43.03
CA PHE A 333 11.91 -23.83 -41.74
C PHE A 333 11.22 -22.53 -41.35
N GLN A 334 10.28 -22.61 -40.41
CA GLN A 334 9.73 -21.43 -39.75
C GLN A 334 10.24 -21.34 -38.32
N PHE A 335 10.53 -20.13 -37.85
CA PHE A 335 10.88 -19.89 -36.45
C PHE A 335 10.15 -18.69 -35.88
N ARG A 336 10.04 -18.62 -34.54
CA ARG A 336 9.65 -17.41 -33.82
C ARG A 336 10.36 -17.32 -32.48
N THR A 337 10.73 -16.10 -32.08
CA THR A 337 11.39 -15.83 -30.80
C THR A 337 11.21 -14.36 -30.39
N TRP A 338 11.45 -14.07 -29.11
CA TRP A 338 11.63 -12.71 -28.59
C TRP A 338 13.11 -12.34 -28.42
N ASN A 339 14.03 -13.29 -28.54
CA ASN A 339 15.44 -13.02 -28.33
C ASN A 339 16.04 -12.32 -29.55
N PRO A 340 16.80 -11.22 -29.36
CA PRO A 340 17.41 -10.48 -30.46
C PRO A 340 18.63 -11.19 -31.07
N ASP A 341 19.17 -12.21 -30.39
CA ASP A 341 20.34 -12.97 -30.82
C ASP A 341 20.13 -14.48 -30.60
N GLY A 342 20.66 -15.30 -31.49
CA GLY A 342 20.62 -16.77 -31.34
C GLY A 342 21.00 -17.54 -32.61
N LEU A 343 21.75 -18.64 -32.48
CA LEU A 343 22.13 -19.51 -33.60
C LEU A 343 20.94 -20.36 -34.08
N LEU A 344 20.48 -20.15 -35.32
CA LEU A 344 19.34 -20.87 -35.90
C LEU A 344 19.75 -22.17 -36.60
N LEU A 345 20.82 -22.13 -37.40
CA LEU A 345 21.30 -23.27 -38.18
C LEU A 345 22.83 -23.25 -38.26
N SER A 346 23.45 -24.41 -38.09
CA SER A 346 24.87 -24.65 -38.38
C SER A 346 25.03 -25.92 -39.22
N ALA A 347 25.87 -25.86 -40.24
CA ALA A 347 26.18 -26.97 -41.13
C ALA A 347 27.69 -27.02 -41.45
N GLN A 348 28.28 -28.20 -41.29
CA GLN A 348 29.65 -28.46 -41.74
C GLN A 348 29.65 -28.74 -43.24
N LEU A 349 30.65 -28.22 -43.96
CA LEU A 349 30.76 -28.36 -45.40
C LEU A 349 31.87 -29.38 -45.78
N ASN A 350 31.86 -29.84 -47.03
CA ASN A 350 32.74 -30.87 -47.59
C ASN A 350 34.24 -30.51 -47.58
N GLN A 351 34.63 -29.24 -47.64
CA GLN A 351 36.02 -28.80 -47.53
C GLN A 351 36.34 -28.37 -46.10
N GLU A 352 37.16 -29.10 -45.35
CA GLU A 352 37.59 -28.69 -44.00
C GLU A 352 38.53 -27.46 -44.08
N PRO A 353 38.36 -26.40 -43.26
CA PRO A 353 37.42 -26.24 -42.14
C PRO A 353 36.21 -25.33 -42.48
N GLN A 354 35.57 -25.51 -43.63
CA GLN A 354 34.43 -24.69 -44.05
C GLN A 354 33.15 -25.04 -43.29
N ARG A 355 32.43 -24.01 -42.85
CA ARG A 355 31.13 -24.14 -42.17
C ARG A 355 30.21 -22.98 -42.55
N LEU A 356 28.91 -23.25 -42.48
CA LEU A 356 27.85 -22.27 -42.71
C LEU A 356 27.03 -22.08 -41.42
N GLU A 357 26.90 -20.84 -40.96
CA GLU A 357 26.14 -20.48 -39.76
C GLU A 357 25.08 -19.42 -40.09
N LEU A 358 23.82 -19.71 -39.77
CA LEU A 358 22.72 -18.74 -39.81
C LEU A 358 22.32 -18.40 -38.37
N GLN A 359 22.40 -17.13 -38.02
CA GLN A 359 22.06 -16.63 -36.68
C GLN A 359 21.15 -15.42 -36.75
N ILE A 360 20.43 -15.17 -35.68
CA ILE A 360 19.83 -13.87 -35.38
C ILE A 360 20.93 -13.02 -34.71
N SER A 361 21.13 -11.80 -35.20
CA SER A 361 22.02 -10.80 -34.60
C SER A 361 21.35 -9.43 -34.64
N ASN A 362 21.18 -8.79 -33.48
CA ASN A 362 20.47 -7.51 -33.36
C ASN A 362 19.10 -7.51 -34.05
N SER A 363 18.32 -8.59 -33.89
CA SER A 363 17.00 -8.76 -34.51
C SER A 363 17.00 -8.78 -36.05
N ARG A 364 18.14 -9.12 -36.67
CA ARG A 364 18.27 -9.41 -38.11
C ARG A 364 18.88 -10.79 -38.32
N LEU A 365 18.65 -11.40 -39.48
CA LEU A 365 19.33 -12.64 -39.84
C LEU A 365 20.68 -12.34 -40.44
N ARG A 366 21.69 -13.10 -39.99
CA ARG A 366 23.07 -13.05 -40.46
C ARG A 366 23.50 -14.45 -40.85
N LEU A 367 23.82 -14.63 -42.11
CA LEU A 367 24.39 -15.85 -42.66
C LEU A 367 25.89 -15.65 -42.87
N THR A 368 26.70 -16.50 -42.28
CA THR A 368 28.17 -16.42 -42.35
C THR A 368 28.74 -17.72 -42.91
N LEU A 369 29.49 -17.60 -44.00
CA LEU A 369 30.31 -18.67 -44.54
C LEU A 369 31.75 -18.49 -44.06
N TYR A 370 32.27 -19.48 -43.36
CA TYR A 370 33.66 -19.51 -42.90
C TYR A 370 34.49 -20.34 -43.89
N SER A 371 35.56 -19.78 -44.44
CA SER A 371 36.48 -20.47 -45.36
C SER A 371 37.91 -20.64 -44.82
N SER A 372 38.71 -21.52 -45.43
CA SER A 372 40.11 -21.74 -45.08
C SER A 372 40.92 -20.47 -45.35
N GLY A 373 41.46 -19.82 -44.29
CA GLY A 373 42.31 -18.63 -44.42
C GLY A 373 41.73 -17.30 -43.89
N GLN A 374 40.71 -17.33 -43.01
CA GLN A 374 40.03 -16.16 -42.42
C GLN A 374 39.12 -15.33 -43.36
N GLN A 375 38.95 -15.71 -44.63
CA GLN A 375 37.89 -15.11 -45.44
C GLN A 375 36.51 -15.51 -44.89
N LYS A 376 35.68 -14.50 -44.60
CA LYS A 376 34.29 -14.63 -44.18
C LYS A 376 33.41 -13.90 -45.19
N SER A 377 32.47 -14.61 -45.79
CA SER A 377 31.41 -14.01 -46.58
C SER A 377 30.16 -13.92 -45.72
N GLU A 378 29.53 -12.74 -45.68
CA GLU A 378 28.41 -12.46 -44.80
C GLU A 378 27.24 -11.84 -45.58
N VAL A 379 26.04 -12.35 -45.30
CA VAL A 379 24.78 -11.81 -45.80
C VAL A 379 23.89 -11.49 -44.61
N SER A 380 23.36 -10.27 -44.57
CA SER A 380 22.39 -9.87 -43.56
C SER A 380 21.05 -9.47 -44.19
N THR A 381 19.95 -10.03 -43.71
CA THR A 381 18.58 -9.78 -44.20
C THR A 381 17.54 -9.93 -43.10
N GLY A 382 16.30 -9.50 -43.35
CA GLY A 382 15.19 -9.56 -42.38
C GLY A 382 15.32 -8.49 -41.29
N HIS A 383 14.32 -7.60 -41.19
CA HIS A 383 14.25 -6.59 -40.14
C HIS A 383 13.25 -7.00 -39.06
N ARG A 384 13.67 -6.97 -37.79
CA ARG A 384 12.82 -7.24 -36.61
C ARG A 384 12.27 -8.69 -36.55
N VAL A 385 13.13 -9.67 -36.82
CA VAL A 385 12.75 -11.11 -36.81
C VAL A 385 12.56 -11.72 -35.40
N SER A 386 12.67 -10.90 -34.36
CA SER A 386 12.51 -11.23 -32.94
C SER A 386 11.24 -10.59 -32.36
N ASP A 387 10.17 -10.52 -33.15
CA ASP A 387 8.91 -9.85 -32.80
C ASP A 387 7.81 -10.83 -32.33
N GLY A 388 8.19 -12.07 -32.05
CA GLY A 388 7.28 -13.14 -31.61
C GLY A 388 6.44 -13.75 -32.74
N LEU A 389 6.52 -13.24 -33.98
CA LEU A 389 5.80 -13.80 -35.12
C LEU A 389 6.57 -14.94 -35.78
N TRP A 390 5.84 -15.80 -36.50
CA TRP A 390 6.44 -16.83 -37.33
C TRP A 390 7.09 -16.21 -38.56
N HIS A 391 8.41 -16.38 -38.68
CA HIS A 391 9.17 -16.05 -39.87
C HIS A 391 9.53 -17.31 -40.65
N SER A 392 9.41 -17.26 -41.98
CA SER A 392 9.75 -18.35 -42.89
C SER A 392 11.12 -18.14 -43.52
N ILE A 393 12.00 -19.14 -43.38
CA ILE A 393 13.35 -19.16 -43.92
C ILE A 393 13.45 -20.15 -45.06
N ASP A 394 14.00 -19.70 -46.17
CA ASP A 394 14.42 -20.54 -47.29
C ASP A 394 15.90 -20.29 -47.58
N LEU A 395 16.73 -21.31 -47.38
CA LEU A 395 18.16 -21.30 -47.64
C LEU A 395 18.46 -22.31 -48.74
N ASP A 396 19.10 -21.88 -49.81
CA ASP A 396 19.46 -22.74 -50.95
C ASP A 396 20.89 -22.44 -51.41
N THR A 397 21.72 -23.49 -51.51
CA THR A 397 23.14 -23.39 -51.92
C THR A 397 23.41 -23.91 -53.34
N ARG A 398 22.36 -24.26 -54.10
CA ARG A 398 22.49 -24.79 -55.46
C ARG A 398 22.94 -23.72 -56.45
N ASN A 399 23.49 -24.15 -57.59
CA ASN A 399 23.92 -23.29 -58.70
C ASN A 399 25.08 -22.33 -58.36
N LEU A 400 26.05 -22.76 -57.54
CA LEU A 400 27.21 -21.94 -57.14
C LEU A 400 26.84 -20.60 -56.46
N GLN A 401 25.67 -20.54 -55.83
CA GLN A 401 25.23 -19.37 -55.08
C GLN A 401 24.57 -19.80 -53.77
N ILE A 402 24.75 -18.99 -52.73
CA ILE A 402 23.98 -19.09 -51.49
C ILE A 402 22.87 -18.05 -51.54
N THR A 403 21.62 -18.49 -51.50
CA THR A 403 20.45 -17.62 -51.45
C THR A 403 19.73 -17.78 -50.11
N LEU A 404 19.40 -16.65 -49.48
CA LEU A 404 18.63 -16.58 -48.25
C LEU A 404 17.39 -15.71 -48.47
N ALA A 405 16.21 -16.29 -48.32
CA ALA A 405 14.93 -15.60 -48.36
C ALA A 405 14.23 -15.65 -47.00
N VAL A 406 13.56 -14.55 -46.64
CA VAL A 406 12.80 -14.40 -45.39
C VAL A 406 11.40 -13.93 -45.74
N ASP A 407 10.37 -14.62 -45.26
CA ASP A 407 8.95 -14.25 -45.42
C ASP A 407 8.47 -14.05 -46.87
N GLY A 408 9.20 -14.60 -47.84
CA GLY A 408 8.91 -14.41 -49.27
C GLY A 408 9.41 -13.08 -49.85
N GLU A 409 10.19 -12.31 -49.09
CA GLU A 409 10.91 -11.14 -49.57
C GLU A 409 12.03 -11.54 -50.56
N PRO A 410 12.52 -10.60 -51.41
CA PRO A 410 13.59 -10.88 -52.37
C PRO A 410 14.81 -11.53 -51.72
N CYS A 411 15.31 -12.61 -52.32
CA CYS A 411 16.45 -13.36 -51.81
C CYS A 411 17.71 -12.48 -51.74
N SER A 412 18.46 -12.61 -50.66
CA SER A 412 19.83 -12.10 -50.58
C SER A 412 20.80 -13.18 -51.06
N THR A 413 21.64 -12.86 -52.05
CA THR A 413 22.51 -13.82 -52.75
C THR A 413 23.98 -13.55 -52.49
N THR A 414 24.79 -14.60 -52.39
CA THR A 414 26.26 -14.53 -52.42
C THR A 414 26.81 -15.62 -53.30
N GLU A 415 27.71 -15.25 -54.22
CA GLU A 415 28.37 -16.18 -55.14
C GLU A 415 29.36 -17.09 -54.41
N LEU A 416 29.41 -18.35 -54.82
CA LEU A 416 30.38 -19.35 -54.37
C LEU A 416 31.39 -19.63 -55.49
N TRP A 417 32.66 -19.74 -55.12
CA TRP A 417 33.71 -20.12 -56.07
C TRP A 417 33.69 -21.61 -56.42
N GLU A 418 33.17 -22.46 -55.53
CA GLU A 418 33.11 -23.91 -55.70
C GLU A 418 31.82 -24.50 -55.10
N GLN A 419 31.49 -25.73 -55.49
CA GLN A 419 30.25 -26.40 -55.11
C GLN A 419 30.31 -26.90 -53.66
N VAL A 420 29.39 -26.41 -52.84
CA VAL A 420 29.34 -26.66 -51.39
C VAL A 420 28.32 -27.74 -51.08
N GLU A 421 28.76 -28.85 -50.48
CA GLU A 421 27.90 -29.94 -50.01
C GLU A 421 27.94 -30.06 -48.49
N SER A 422 26.80 -30.40 -47.88
CA SER A 422 26.71 -30.64 -46.44
C SER A 422 27.41 -31.95 -46.05
N ARG A 423 28.28 -31.92 -45.06
CA ARG A 423 28.90 -33.11 -44.47
C ARG A 423 28.34 -33.36 -43.06
N GLY A 424 27.69 -34.51 -42.87
CA GLY A 424 27.16 -34.90 -41.56
C GLY A 424 25.73 -34.41 -41.29
N SER A 425 25.49 -33.88 -40.10
CA SER A 425 24.16 -33.46 -39.64
C SER A 425 24.01 -31.93 -39.66
N PHE A 426 22.79 -31.48 -39.89
CA PHE A 426 22.38 -30.09 -39.71
C PHE A 426 22.01 -29.87 -38.25
N TYR A 427 22.54 -28.81 -37.66
CA TYR A 427 22.28 -28.42 -36.28
C TYR A 427 21.35 -27.22 -36.23
N PHE A 428 20.15 -27.41 -35.70
CA PHE A 428 19.16 -26.37 -35.49
C PHE A 428 19.18 -25.88 -34.05
N GLY A 429 19.06 -24.57 -33.90
CA GLY A 429 18.92 -23.87 -32.62
C GLY A 429 20.17 -23.83 -31.73
N GLY A 430 21.24 -24.51 -32.11
CA GLY A 430 22.47 -24.63 -31.36
C GLY A 430 23.21 -25.90 -31.77
N CYS A 431 24.36 -26.17 -31.15
CA CYS A 431 25.20 -27.31 -31.49
C CYS A 431 26.08 -27.70 -30.29
N PRO A 432 26.57 -28.95 -30.23
CA PRO A 432 27.56 -29.36 -29.24
C PRO A 432 28.83 -28.51 -29.35
N ALA A 433 29.52 -28.30 -28.22
CA ALA A 433 30.74 -27.48 -28.15
C ALA A 433 31.88 -27.92 -29.09
N THR A 434 31.86 -29.18 -29.55
CA THR A 434 32.82 -29.72 -30.52
C THR A 434 32.57 -29.28 -31.96
N HIS A 435 31.36 -28.80 -32.29
CA HIS A 435 30.94 -28.53 -33.67
C HIS A 435 30.65 -27.05 -33.95
N CYS A 436 30.65 -26.19 -32.94
CA CYS A 436 30.38 -24.76 -33.08
C CYS A 436 31.23 -23.91 -32.14
N GLN A 437 31.40 -22.63 -32.48
CA GLN A 437 32.11 -21.67 -31.64
C GLN A 437 31.26 -21.26 -30.43
N VAL A 438 31.84 -21.30 -29.23
CA VAL A 438 31.16 -21.07 -27.94
C VAL A 438 30.66 -19.62 -27.76
N THR A 439 31.02 -18.69 -28.64
CA THR A 439 30.75 -17.25 -28.46
C THR A 439 29.33 -16.82 -28.82
N THR A 440 28.56 -17.61 -29.58
CA THR A 440 27.20 -17.25 -29.99
C THR A 440 26.17 -17.89 -29.07
N PRO A 441 25.15 -17.14 -28.58
CA PRO A 441 24.07 -17.73 -27.79
C PRO A 441 23.30 -18.74 -28.64
N THR A 442 22.90 -19.86 -28.04
CA THR A 442 22.00 -20.82 -28.71
C THR A 442 20.59 -20.23 -28.80
N PHE A 443 19.87 -20.59 -29.84
CA PHE A 443 18.49 -20.14 -30.05
C PHE A 443 17.59 -20.67 -28.94
N GLN A 444 16.79 -19.77 -28.40
CA GLN A 444 15.67 -20.06 -27.53
C GLN A 444 14.43 -19.51 -28.23
N GLY A 445 13.46 -20.36 -28.51
CA GLY A 445 12.37 -20.04 -29.42
C GLY A 445 11.67 -21.28 -29.93
N CYS A 446 10.80 -21.09 -30.92
CA CYS A 446 10.09 -22.20 -31.55
C CYS A 446 10.51 -22.39 -33.00
N MET A 447 10.51 -23.64 -33.47
CA MET A 447 10.65 -23.98 -34.89
C MET A 447 9.55 -24.94 -35.35
N ARG A 448 9.15 -24.85 -36.62
CA ARG A 448 8.23 -25.77 -37.28
C ARG A 448 8.50 -25.83 -38.78
N PHE A 449 7.83 -26.75 -39.49
CA PHE A 449 7.97 -26.91 -40.94
C PHE A 449 9.43 -27.07 -41.39
N ILE A 450 10.21 -27.91 -40.71
CA ILE A 450 11.61 -28.15 -41.07
C ILE A 450 11.67 -29.10 -42.27
N PHE A 451 12.18 -28.60 -43.40
CA PHE A 451 12.47 -29.35 -44.61
C PHE A 451 13.98 -29.31 -44.88
N ILE A 452 14.54 -30.46 -45.24
CA ILE A 452 15.91 -30.58 -45.73
C ILE A 452 15.83 -31.25 -47.09
N ASN A 453 16.40 -30.62 -48.12
CA ASN A 453 16.37 -31.09 -49.50
C ASN A 453 14.94 -31.38 -50.01
N GLY A 454 13.99 -30.54 -49.62
CA GLY A 454 12.57 -30.69 -49.97
C GLY A 454 11.81 -31.78 -49.19
N GLN A 455 12.48 -32.55 -48.32
CA GLN A 455 11.86 -33.59 -47.50
C GLN A 455 11.45 -33.04 -46.12
N PRO A 456 10.17 -33.19 -45.70
CA PRO A 456 9.74 -32.78 -44.37
C PRO A 456 10.33 -33.69 -43.29
N MET A 457 10.91 -33.10 -42.26
CA MET A 457 11.51 -33.84 -41.14
C MET A 457 10.44 -34.25 -40.13
N ASN A 458 10.36 -35.54 -39.82
CA ASN A 458 9.37 -36.05 -38.87
C ASN A 458 9.84 -35.90 -37.41
N LEU A 459 9.42 -34.83 -36.77
CA LEU A 459 9.75 -34.52 -35.37
C LEU A 459 9.25 -35.58 -34.37
N SER A 460 8.22 -36.37 -34.69
CA SER A 460 7.80 -37.46 -33.80
C SER A 460 8.81 -38.60 -33.77
N HIS A 461 9.51 -38.86 -34.88
CA HIS A 461 10.60 -39.85 -34.91
C HIS A 461 11.84 -39.35 -34.14
N VAL A 462 12.09 -38.04 -34.15
CA VAL A 462 13.16 -37.43 -33.34
C VAL A 462 12.90 -37.66 -31.85
N GLN A 463 11.68 -37.37 -31.39
CA GLN A 463 11.28 -37.59 -30.00
C GLN A 463 11.37 -39.06 -29.57
N GLN A 464 11.17 -40.00 -30.50
CA GLN A 464 11.30 -41.44 -30.27
C GLN A 464 12.75 -41.94 -30.34
N GLY A 465 13.73 -41.07 -30.64
CA GLY A 465 15.14 -41.44 -30.81
C GLY A 465 15.43 -42.20 -32.11
N LEU A 466 14.50 -42.19 -33.07
CA LEU A 466 14.62 -42.88 -34.36
C LEU A 466 15.26 -42.00 -35.45
N LEU A 467 15.32 -40.67 -35.24
CA LEU A 467 15.85 -39.71 -36.21
C LEU A 467 16.63 -38.61 -35.48
N GLY A 468 17.92 -38.46 -35.77
CA GLY A 468 18.72 -37.36 -35.24
C GLY A 468 18.94 -37.42 -33.72
N ASN A 469 19.29 -36.29 -33.11
CA ASN A 469 19.53 -36.15 -31.66
C ASN A 469 19.12 -34.75 -31.19
N TYR A 470 18.85 -34.54 -29.90
CA TYR A 470 18.47 -33.24 -29.37
C TYR A 470 18.88 -33.04 -27.91
N ASN A 471 18.97 -31.78 -27.48
CA ASN A 471 19.16 -31.41 -26.07
C ASN A 471 18.23 -30.25 -25.70
N LYS A 472 17.53 -30.36 -24.56
CA LYS A 472 16.59 -29.34 -24.04
C LYS A 472 15.59 -28.81 -25.08
N VAL A 473 15.03 -29.72 -25.89
CA VAL A 473 13.96 -29.41 -26.86
C VAL A 473 12.66 -30.07 -26.40
N GLN A 474 11.56 -29.31 -26.43
CA GLN A 474 10.20 -29.78 -26.18
C GLN A 474 9.42 -29.87 -27.49
N PHE A 475 8.84 -31.02 -27.80
CA PHE A 475 8.09 -31.26 -29.05
C PHE A 475 6.58 -31.03 -28.89
N ASP A 476 5.88 -30.90 -30.02
CA ASP A 476 4.44 -30.68 -30.17
C ASP A 476 3.89 -29.33 -29.66
N THR A 477 4.68 -28.55 -28.93
CA THR A 477 4.25 -27.27 -28.33
C THR A 477 5.21 -26.14 -28.69
N CYS A 478 4.65 -24.94 -28.90
CA CYS A 478 5.42 -23.71 -28.89
C CYS A 478 5.05 -22.88 -27.66
N ASN A 479 5.95 -22.83 -26.68
CA ASN A 479 5.70 -22.18 -25.38
C ASN A 479 6.15 -20.71 -25.35
N ILE A 480 6.10 -20.02 -26.48
CA ILE A 480 6.36 -18.58 -26.51
C ILE A 480 5.23 -17.86 -25.75
N ARG A 481 5.60 -16.86 -24.94
CA ARG A 481 4.68 -16.05 -24.14
C ARG A 481 4.97 -14.59 -24.40
N ASP A 482 3.93 -13.76 -24.45
CA ASP A 482 4.10 -12.31 -24.45
C ASP A 482 4.06 -11.82 -23.00
N ARG A 483 5.22 -11.38 -22.51
CA ARG A 483 5.45 -10.85 -21.15
C ARG A 483 5.18 -9.35 -21.06
N CYS A 484 5.00 -8.66 -22.20
CA CYS A 484 4.60 -7.26 -22.25
C CYS A 484 3.07 -7.08 -22.36
N LEU A 485 2.30 -8.18 -22.37
CA LEU A 485 0.83 -8.15 -22.43
C LEU A 485 0.22 -9.05 -21.33
N PRO A 486 -0.51 -8.47 -20.34
CA PRO A 486 -0.75 -7.04 -20.15
C PRO A 486 0.55 -6.27 -19.87
N ASN A 487 0.57 -4.97 -20.19
CA ASN A 487 1.76 -4.15 -19.94
C ASN A 487 1.95 -3.98 -18.43
N LEU A 488 3.04 -4.55 -17.90
CA LEU A 488 3.42 -4.49 -16.50
C LEU A 488 4.31 -3.26 -16.18
N CYS A 489 4.63 -2.45 -17.19
CA CYS A 489 5.28 -1.16 -17.00
C CYS A 489 4.23 -0.10 -16.66
N GLU A 490 4.34 0.46 -15.47
CA GLU A 490 3.41 1.44 -14.93
C GLU A 490 3.69 2.84 -15.49
N HIS A 491 2.78 3.78 -15.24
CA HIS A 491 2.92 5.21 -15.59
C HIS A 491 3.29 5.50 -17.06
N GLY A 492 2.81 4.65 -17.98
CA GLY A 492 3.07 4.80 -19.41
C GLY A 492 4.46 4.33 -19.86
N GLY A 493 5.19 3.61 -19.01
CA GLY A 493 6.49 3.02 -19.34
C GLY A 493 6.44 2.09 -20.55
N ARG A 494 7.50 2.11 -21.37
CA ARG A 494 7.58 1.30 -22.59
C ARG A 494 8.17 -0.08 -22.28
N CYS A 495 7.38 -1.12 -22.50
CA CYS A 495 7.83 -2.50 -22.31
C CYS A 495 8.64 -3.03 -23.51
N SER A 496 9.73 -3.72 -23.21
CA SER A 496 10.45 -4.60 -24.12
C SER A 496 10.68 -5.96 -23.47
N GLN A 497 10.90 -7.02 -24.27
CA GLN A 497 11.00 -8.37 -23.74
C GLN A 497 12.02 -9.25 -24.47
N THR A 498 12.41 -10.31 -23.76
CA THR A 498 13.12 -11.48 -24.25
C THR A 498 12.28 -12.71 -23.96
N TRP A 499 12.78 -13.91 -24.28
CA TRP A 499 12.10 -15.16 -23.97
C TRP A 499 11.84 -15.34 -22.46
N SER A 500 12.82 -14.95 -21.63
CA SER A 500 12.80 -15.20 -20.19
C SER A 500 12.42 -13.99 -19.33
N SER A 501 12.36 -12.78 -19.90
CA SER A 501 12.20 -11.56 -19.11
C SER A 501 11.52 -10.44 -19.89
N PHE A 502 11.05 -9.42 -19.17
CA PHE A 502 10.72 -8.11 -19.74
C PHE A 502 11.56 -7.02 -19.06
N SER A 503 11.55 -5.82 -19.63
CA SER A 503 12.17 -4.62 -19.09
C SER A 503 11.31 -3.40 -19.43
N CYS A 504 11.33 -2.42 -18.54
CA CYS A 504 10.59 -1.17 -18.72
C CYS A 504 11.55 -0.01 -18.96
N ASP A 505 11.29 0.76 -20.02
CA ASP A 505 11.90 2.07 -20.21
C ASP A 505 11.00 3.13 -19.56
N CYS A 506 11.47 3.68 -18.44
CA CYS A 506 10.78 4.69 -17.66
C CYS A 506 11.15 6.13 -18.06
N SER A 507 11.98 6.29 -19.10
CA SER A 507 12.47 7.61 -19.54
C SER A 507 11.31 8.55 -19.89
N GLY A 508 11.30 9.74 -19.30
CA GLY A 508 10.28 10.77 -19.55
C GLY A 508 8.93 10.53 -18.86
N THR A 509 8.81 9.51 -18.01
CA THR A 509 7.56 9.24 -17.25
C THR A 509 7.48 10.00 -15.92
N GLY A 510 8.63 10.37 -15.33
CA GLY A 510 8.69 10.87 -13.94
C GLY A 510 8.81 9.74 -12.90
N TYR A 511 8.95 8.49 -13.35
CA TYR A 511 9.06 7.31 -12.49
C TYR A 511 10.32 6.49 -12.79
N SER A 512 10.65 5.59 -11.89
CA SER A 512 11.85 4.76 -11.89
C SER A 512 11.59 3.36 -11.30
N GLY A 513 12.64 2.53 -11.24
CA GLY A 513 12.55 1.13 -10.83
C GLY A 513 12.26 0.19 -12.00
N ALA A 514 12.29 -1.11 -11.74
CA ALA A 514 12.17 -2.14 -12.78
C ALA A 514 10.82 -2.15 -13.53
N THR A 515 9.76 -1.61 -12.92
CA THR A 515 8.40 -1.53 -13.48
C THR A 515 7.89 -0.10 -13.64
N CYS A 516 8.74 0.91 -13.47
CA CYS A 516 8.34 2.33 -13.44
C CYS A 516 7.31 2.65 -12.34
N HIS A 517 7.39 1.93 -11.21
CA HIS A 517 6.48 2.08 -10.08
C HIS A 517 6.83 3.31 -9.22
N ASN A 518 8.11 3.49 -8.92
CA ASN A 518 8.56 4.49 -7.95
C ASN A 518 8.63 5.89 -8.54
N SER A 519 7.96 6.86 -7.92
CA SER A 519 8.15 8.27 -8.27
C SER A 519 9.59 8.73 -8.02
N ILE A 520 10.11 9.58 -8.91
CA ILE A 520 11.41 10.26 -8.70
C ILE A 520 11.26 11.58 -7.93
N TYR A 521 10.02 12.00 -7.67
CA TYR A 521 9.69 13.23 -6.98
C TYR A 521 9.22 12.94 -5.55
N GLU A 522 9.40 13.91 -4.66
CA GLU A 522 8.91 13.79 -3.29
C GLU A 522 7.39 14.00 -3.24
N SER A 523 6.75 13.44 -2.21
CA SER A 523 5.29 13.52 -2.07
C SER A 523 4.77 14.92 -1.77
N SER A 524 5.59 15.77 -1.15
CA SER A 524 5.18 17.10 -0.71
C SER A 524 6.34 18.09 -0.62
N CYS A 525 6.00 19.38 -0.51
CA CYS A 525 7.01 20.41 -0.24
C CYS A 525 7.67 20.23 1.13
N GLU A 526 6.96 19.65 2.11
CA GLU A 526 7.50 19.34 3.44
C GLU A 526 8.58 18.26 3.35
N ALA A 527 8.35 17.20 2.55
CA ALA A 527 9.36 16.19 2.27
C ALA A 527 10.63 16.79 1.64
N TYR A 528 10.49 17.69 0.66
CA TYR A 528 11.63 18.42 0.09
C TYR A 528 12.39 19.27 1.13
N LYS A 529 11.69 19.90 2.07
CA LYS A 529 12.32 20.68 3.15
C LYS A 529 13.15 19.79 4.07
N LEU A 530 12.67 18.59 4.42
CA LEU A 530 13.37 17.65 5.30
C LEU A 530 14.70 17.15 4.71
N ILE A 531 14.78 17.01 3.39
CA ILE A 531 16.03 16.64 2.71
C ILE A 531 16.96 17.86 2.46
N GLY A 532 16.61 19.04 2.97
CA GLY A 532 17.46 20.24 2.93
C GLY A 532 17.23 21.19 1.75
N SER A 533 16.10 21.07 1.04
CA SER A 533 15.78 21.97 -0.07
C SER A 533 15.38 23.38 0.39
N SER A 534 15.42 24.35 -0.54
CA SER A 534 15.01 25.74 -0.33
C SER A 534 13.76 26.09 -1.15
N SER A 535 13.22 27.31 -1.01
CA SER A 535 12.02 27.71 -1.75
C SER A 535 12.24 27.74 -3.26
N GLY A 536 11.25 27.27 -4.03
CA GLY A 536 11.35 27.19 -5.49
C GLY A 536 10.19 26.43 -6.13
N PHE A 537 10.27 26.24 -7.45
CA PHE A 537 9.34 25.36 -8.17
C PHE A 537 9.84 23.92 -8.11
N TYR A 538 8.97 23.03 -7.64
CA TYR A 538 9.24 21.59 -7.53
C TYR A 538 8.12 20.81 -8.21
N SER A 539 8.45 19.65 -8.75
CA SER A 539 7.42 18.66 -9.06
C SER A 539 7.22 17.83 -7.80
N ILE A 540 5.98 17.66 -7.37
CA ILE A 540 5.61 16.77 -6.27
C ILE A 540 4.72 15.65 -6.81
N ASP A 541 4.76 14.51 -6.15
CA ASP A 541 3.91 13.35 -6.47
C ASP A 541 3.08 12.93 -5.25
N PRO A 542 1.90 13.55 -5.03
CA PRO A 542 1.17 13.45 -3.76
C PRO A 542 0.74 12.05 -3.35
N ASP A 543 0.60 11.12 -4.29
CA ASP A 543 0.25 9.71 -4.06
C ASP A 543 1.43 8.75 -4.34
N GLY A 544 2.60 9.26 -4.70
CA GLY A 544 3.82 8.47 -4.89
C GLY A 544 3.67 7.46 -6.03
N SER A 545 3.65 6.17 -5.71
CA SER A 545 3.46 5.09 -6.71
C SER A 545 1.97 4.83 -7.04
N GLY A 546 1.09 5.76 -6.69
CA GLY A 546 -0.33 5.75 -7.01
C GLY A 546 -0.62 6.13 -8.46
N PRO A 547 -1.91 6.10 -8.89
CA PRO A 547 -2.27 6.28 -10.29
C PRO A 547 -2.17 7.74 -10.79
N LEU A 548 -1.96 8.73 -9.92
CA LEU A 548 -1.87 10.12 -10.34
C LEU A 548 -0.43 10.45 -10.74
N GLY A 549 -0.27 11.20 -11.83
CA GLY A 549 1.03 11.69 -12.25
C GLY A 549 1.55 12.82 -11.36
N PRO A 550 2.84 13.17 -11.44
CA PRO A 550 3.42 14.29 -10.71
C PRO A 550 2.87 15.64 -11.19
N THR A 551 2.96 16.65 -10.33
CA THR A 551 2.49 18.01 -10.63
C THR A 551 3.45 19.07 -10.14
N GLN A 552 3.58 20.17 -10.90
CA GLN A 552 4.48 21.26 -10.55
C GLN A 552 3.79 22.26 -9.62
N VAL A 553 4.44 22.56 -8.50
CA VAL A 553 3.98 23.49 -7.47
C VAL A 553 5.10 24.45 -7.08
N TYR A 554 4.75 25.57 -6.46
CA TYR A 554 5.72 26.43 -5.81
C TYR A 554 5.79 26.09 -4.32
N CYS A 555 6.96 25.65 -3.85
CA CYS A 555 7.23 25.38 -2.45
C CYS A 555 7.83 26.63 -1.81
N ASN A 556 7.11 27.23 -0.86
CA ASN A 556 7.62 28.31 -0.04
C ASN A 556 8.07 27.79 1.33
N MET A 557 9.39 27.72 1.53
CA MET A 557 10.08 27.13 2.67
C MET A 557 10.80 28.16 3.56
N THR A 558 10.41 29.44 3.50
CA THR A 558 11.07 30.55 4.21
C THR A 558 10.65 30.70 5.67
N GLU A 559 9.48 30.20 6.03
CA GLU A 559 8.89 30.34 7.37
C GLU A 559 8.98 29.03 8.16
N GLU A 560 8.50 29.01 9.40
CA GLU A 560 8.33 27.77 10.18
C GLU A 560 7.38 26.78 9.49
N LYS A 561 6.47 27.27 8.64
CA LYS A 561 5.53 26.45 7.86
C LYS A 561 5.96 26.37 6.40
N VAL A 562 6.00 25.16 5.85
CA VAL A 562 6.28 24.94 4.42
C VAL A 562 4.98 24.98 3.63
N TRP A 563 4.84 25.98 2.75
CA TRP A 563 3.65 26.14 1.92
C TRP A 563 3.82 25.52 0.53
N THR A 564 2.92 24.62 0.17
CA THR A 564 2.63 24.21 -1.21
C THR A 564 1.65 25.20 -1.82
N VAL A 565 2.09 25.91 -2.87
CA VAL A 565 1.29 26.94 -3.56
C VAL A 565 0.95 26.46 -4.97
N VAL A 566 -0.35 26.35 -5.26
CA VAL A 566 -0.89 25.96 -6.56
C VAL A 566 -1.65 27.13 -7.18
N THR A 567 -1.21 27.58 -8.36
CA THR A 567 -1.79 28.73 -9.05
C THR A 567 -2.88 28.30 -10.03
N HIS A 568 -3.72 29.26 -10.43
CA HIS A 568 -4.69 29.12 -11.50
C HIS A 568 -4.52 30.20 -12.56
N ASN A 569 -5.21 30.03 -13.68
CA ASN A 569 -5.10 30.86 -14.88
C ASN A 569 -5.50 32.34 -14.73
N ILE A 570 -6.04 32.78 -13.59
CA ILE A 570 -6.57 34.14 -13.38
C ILE A 570 -5.96 34.73 -12.12
N THR A 571 -4.79 35.36 -12.25
CA THR A 571 -4.05 35.88 -11.09
C THR A 571 -4.25 37.37 -10.83
N THR A 572 -4.98 38.07 -11.70
CA THR A 572 -5.24 39.51 -11.57
C THR A 572 -6.70 39.79 -11.15
N PRO A 573 -6.99 40.93 -10.50
CA PRO A 573 -8.37 41.31 -10.17
C PRO A 573 -9.24 41.49 -11.42
N VAL A 574 -10.49 41.03 -11.36
CA VAL A 574 -11.44 41.05 -12.48
C VAL A 574 -12.61 41.98 -12.16
N ALA A 575 -12.83 42.98 -13.03
CA ALA A 575 -13.97 43.89 -12.94
C ALA A 575 -15.21 43.32 -13.64
N VAL A 576 -16.38 43.48 -13.03
CA VAL A 576 -17.66 42.91 -13.49
C VAL A 576 -18.72 44.01 -13.60
N HIS A 577 -19.41 44.03 -14.75
CA HIS A 577 -20.49 44.98 -15.06
C HIS A 577 -21.63 44.27 -15.82
N GLY A 578 -22.87 44.75 -15.64
CA GLY A 578 -24.02 44.32 -16.44
C GLY A 578 -24.55 42.92 -16.10
N SER A 579 -24.24 42.40 -14.91
CA SER A 579 -24.65 41.06 -14.48
C SER A 579 -25.94 41.06 -13.66
N SER A 580 -26.80 40.07 -13.91
CA SER A 580 -28.10 39.89 -13.24
C SER A 580 -28.27 38.45 -12.75
N PRO A 581 -29.19 38.14 -11.81
CA PRO A 581 -29.41 36.77 -11.35
C PRO A 581 -29.82 35.79 -12.46
N GLN A 582 -30.52 36.26 -13.51
CA GLN A 582 -30.93 35.44 -14.67
C GLN A 582 -29.79 35.23 -15.67
N LYS A 583 -28.83 36.17 -15.73
CA LYS A 583 -27.64 36.11 -16.58
C LYS A 583 -26.42 36.53 -15.76
N PRO A 584 -25.98 35.67 -14.81
CA PRO A 584 -24.91 36.02 -13.90
C PRO A 584 -23.56 35.97 -14.61
N HIS A 585 -22.58 36.68 -14.07
CA HIS A 585 -21.19 36.56 -14.45
C HIS A 585 -20.65 35.27 -13.83
N VAL A 586 -20.14 34.37 -14.65
CA VAL A 586 -19.63 33.07 -14.23
C VAL A 586 -18.18 32.96 -14.66
N MET A 587 -17.30 32.67 -13.70
CA MET A 587 -15.88 32.45 -13.97
C MET A 587 -15.42 31.13 -13.39
N ARG A 588 -14.76 30.31 -14.20
CA ARG A 588 -14.16 29.03 -13.82
C ARG A 588 -12.65 29.17 -13.68
N PHE A 589 -12.08 28.60 -12.63
CA PHE A 589 -10.65 28.65 -12.34
C PHE A 589 -9.98 27.35 -12.76
N ASN A 590 -9.05 27.44 -13.70
CA ASN A 590 -8.25 26.31 -14.14
C ASN A 590 -6.90 26.35 -13.43
N TYR A 591 -6.70 25.43 -12.49
CA TYR A 591 -5.44 25.30 -11.74
C TYR A 591 -4.37 24.59 -12.57
N SER A 592 -3.10 24.78 -12.19
CA SER A 592 -1.97 24.09 -12.83
C SER A 592 -1.97 22.57 -12.60
N ALA A 593 -2.69 22.09 -11.58
CA ALA A 593 -2.87 20.69 -11.24
C ALA A 593 -4.29 20.20 -11.59
N THR A 594 -4.43 18.89 -11.86
CA THR A 594 -5.74 18.27 -12.13
C THR A 594 -6.61 18.23 -10.87
N ALA A 595 -7.92 18.00 -11.03
CA ALA A 595 -8.84 17.91 -9.89
C ALA A 595 -8.44 16.78 -8.92
N GLU A 596 -7.99 15.64 -9.45
CA GLU A 596 -7.51 14.50 -8.68
C GLU A 596 -6.23 14.83 -7.90
N GLN A 597 -5.26 15.49 -8.54
CA GLN A 597 -4.02 15.94 -7.90
C GLN A 597 -4.31 16.96 -6.80
N LEU A 598 -5.21 17.92 -7.05
CA LEU A 598 -5.64 18.89 -6.05
C LEU A 598 -6.29 18.22 -4.83
N ARG A 599 -7.16 17.22 -5.04
CA ARG A 599 -7.74 16.43 -3.94
C ARG A 599 -6.65 15.74 -3.13
N ALA A 600 -5.66 15.13 -3.80
CA ALA A 600 -4.54 14.46 -3.13
C ALA A 600 -3.71 15.45 -2.28
N ILE A 601 -3.27 16.58 -2.86
CA ILE A 601 -2.54 17.65 -2.17
C ILE A 601 -3.34 18.14 -0.97
N VAL A 602 -4.60 18.53 -1.17
CA VAL A 602 -5.43 19.03 -0.08
C VAL A 602 -5.55 17.95 0.99
N SER A 603 -5.97 16.73 0.66
CA SER A 603 -6.14 15.65 1.64
C SER A 603 -4.89 15.37 2.48
N GLY A 604 -3.71 15.34 1.85
CA GLY A 604 -2.41 15.09 2.48
C GLY A 604 -1.90 16.24 3.37
N SER A 605 -2.28 17.49 3.09
CA SER A 605 -1.85 18.63 3.90
C SER A 605 -2.52 18.71 5.27
N GLU A 606 -1.90 19.37 6.24
CA GLU A 606 -2.51 19.61 7.54
C GLU A 606 -3.64 20.64 7.46
N GLN A 607 -3.38 21.74 6.74
CA GLN A 607 -4.26 22.88 6.57
C GLN A 607 -4.12 23.44 5.15
N CYS A 608 -5.21 24.01 4.64
CA CYS A 608 -5.23 24.70 3.36
C CYS A 608 -6.00 26.00 3.48
N GLN A 609 -5.57 27.01 2.73
CA GLN A 609 -6.21 28.31 2.70
C GLN A 609 -6.16 28.95 1.31
N GLN A 610 -7.12 29.83 1.05
CA GLN A 610 -7.19 30.60 -0.18
C GLN A 610 -7.75 31.99 0.09
N GLU A 611 -7.12 33.02 -0.46
CA GLU A 611 -7.59 34.40 -0.33
C GLU A 611 -8.77 34.66 -1.27
N VAL A 612 -9.80 35.33 -0.75
CA VAL A 612 -10.93 35.85 -1.52
C VAL A 612 -11.06 37.34 -1.26
N VAL A 613 -11.04 38.12 -2.33
CA VAL A 613 -11.25 39.57 -2.31
C VAL A 613 -12.51 39.84 -3.12
N TYR A 614 -13.47 40.53 -2.52
CA TYR A 614 -14.64 41.05 -3.21
C TYR A 614 -14.82 42.52 -2.86
N SER A 615 -14.53 43.39 -3.82
CA SER A 615 -14.74 44.83 -3.73
C SER A 615 -15.98 45.21 -4.51
N CYS A 616 -16.83 46.05 -3.95
CA CYS A 616 -18.15 46.34 -4.50
C CYS A 616 -18.49 47.82 -4.36
N ARG A 617 -19.32 48.29 -5.30
CA ARG A 617 -20.02 49.56 -5.28
C ARG A 617 -21.45 49.29 -5.72
N LYS A 618 -22.42 49.48 -4.83
CA LYS A 618 -23.83 49.09 -5.04
C LYS A 618 -23.99 47.66 -5.59
N SER A 619 -23.20 46.70 -5.12
CA SER A 619 -23.24 45.30 -5.59
C SER A 619 -23.30 44.36 -4.39
N ARG A 620 -24.49 43.81 -4.13
CA ARG A 620 -24.80 43.04 -2.92
C ARG A 620 -24.41 41.57 -3.07
N LEU A 621 -24.14 40.91 -1.94
CA LEU A 621 -23.84 39.48 -1.86
C LEU A 621 -25.11 38.67 -1.54
N PHE A 622 -25.81 39.03 -0.46
CA PHE A 622 -26.92 38.26 0.10
C PHE A 622 -28.21 39.05 0.32
N ASN A 623 -28.15 40.38 0.39
CA ASN A 623 -29.27 41.24 0.79
C ASN A 623 -30.40 41.30 -0.27
N THR A 624 -31.20 40.24 -0.32
CA THR A 624 -32.39 40.05 -1.17
C THR A 624 -33.65 39.84 -0.31
N ARG A 625 -34.82 40.11 -0.89
CA ARG A 625 -36.11 39.98 -0.16
C ARG A 625 -36.48 38.53 0.16
N ASP A 626 -35.98 37.59 -0.64
CA ASP A 626 -36.26 36.16 -0.56
C ASP A 626 -35.12 35.36 0.11
N GLY A 627 -34.02 36.03 0.52
CA GLY A 627 -32.85 35.39 1.14
C GLY A 627 -31.98 34.58 0.17
N SER A 628 -32.25 34.65 -1.12
CA SER A 628 -31.43 34.02 -2.16
C SER A 628 -30.11 34.78 -2.34
N PRO A 629 -28.95 34.10 -2.35
CA PRO A 629 -27.66 34.77 -2.55
C PRO A 629 -27.52 35.25 -4.01
N LEU A 630 -27.08 36.50 -4.19
CA LEU A 630 -26.80 37.11 -5.50
C LEU A 630 -25.43 36.71 -6.03
N SER A 631 -24.47 36.48 -5.12
CA SER A 631 -23.12 36.07 -5.44
C SER A 631 -22.69 34.91 -4.54
N TRP A 632 -22.02 33.92 -5.13
CA TRP A 632 -21.59 32.69 -4.45
C TRP A 632 -20.45 32.02 -5.23
N TRP A 633 -19.84 30.98 -4.66
CA TRP A 633 -18.77 30.22 -5.32
C TRP A 633 -19.00 28.70 -5.22
N LEU A 634 -18.37 27.91 -6.10
CA LEU A 634 -18.36 26.45 -6.03
C LEU A 634 -17.07 25.94 -5.43
N ASP A 635 -17.20 24.95 -4.55
CA ASP A 635 -16.05 24.21 -4.04
C ASP A 635 -15.51 23.17 -5.03
N ARG A 636 -14.54 22.37 -4.57
CA ARG A 636 -13.90 21.30 -5.35
C ARG A 636 -14.84 20.18 -5.80
N GLU A 637 -15.99 20.00 -5.16
CA GLU A 637 -17.01 18.99 -5.52
C GLU A 637 -18.14 19.60 -6.36
N GLY A 638 -18.09 20.90 -6.64
CA GLY A 638 -19.14 21.61 -7.38
C GLY A 638 -20.33 22.02 -6.51
N GLU A 639 -20.20 21.96 -5.18
CA GLU A 639 -21.24 22.37 -4.24
C GLU A 639 -21.20 23.88 -4.00
N ARG A 640 -22.39 24.50 -3.95
CA ARG A 640 -22.53 25.95 -3.78
C ARG A 640 -22.21 26.39 -2.37
N ARG A 641 -21.29 27.33 -2.24
CA ARG A 641 -20.88 27.96 -0.98
C ARG A 641 -21.23 29.45 -0.98
N SER A 642 -21.84 29.89 0.11
CA SER A 642 -22.37 31.23 0.30
C SER A 642 -21.81 31.90 1.54
N TYR A 643 -20.61 31.55 1.98
CA TYR A 643 -19.85 32.27 3.00
C TYR A 643 -18.66 32.95 2.32
N TRP A 644 -18.28 34.13 2.81
CA TRP A 644 -17.19 34.93 2.26
C TRP A 644 -16.25 35.38 3.38
N GLY A 645 -15.01 35.73 3.01
CA GLY A 645 -14.06 36.33 3.95
C GLY A 645 -13.85 35.54 5.25
N GLY A 646 -13.65 34.22 5.21
CA GLY A 646 -13.26 33.43 6.39
C GLY A 646 -14.34 33.11 7.43
N PHE A 647 -15.61 33.38 7.14
CA PHE A 647 -16.72 32.94 7.98
C PHE A 647 -16.91 31.40 7.96
N LEU A 648 -17.55 30.84 9.00
CA LEU A 648 -17.87 29.41 9.09
C LEU A 648 -18.81 28.95 7.95
N PRO A 649 -18.65 27.71 7.43
CA PRO A 649 -19.53 27.20 6.39
C PRO A 649 -21.01 27.16 6.77
N GLY A 650 -21.87 27.35 5.77
CA GLY A 650 -23.33 27.24 5.91
C GLY A 650 -24.02 28.51 6.38
N VAL A 651 -23.28 29.59 6.62
CA VAL A 651 -23.81 30.86 7.10
C VAL A 651 -23.52 31.97 6.08
N GLN A 652 -24.54 32.72 5.68
CA GLN A 652 -24.44 33.84 4.72
C GLN A 652 -23.88 35.11 5.39
N GLN A 653 -22.62 35.06 5.80
CA GLN A 653 -21.94 36.16 6.49
C GLN A 653 -20.49 36.32 6.01
N CYS A 654 -19.89 37.46 6.31
CA CYS A 654 -18.52 37.85 5.95
C CYS A 654 -17.64 38.10 7.19
N SER A 655 -16.32 38.25 7.01
CA SER A 655 -15.34 38.51 8.11
C SER A 655 -15.79 39.62 9.06
N CYS A 656 -16.33 40.71 8.51
CA CYS A 656 -16.67 41.89 9.31
C CYS A 656 -17.73 41.59 10.39
N SER A 657 -18.58 40.59 10.16
CA SER A 657 -19.60 40.18 11.11
C SER A 657 -19.02 39.36 12.27
N LEU A 658 -17.90 38.66 12.06
CA LEU A 658 -17.17 37.96 13.15
C LEU A 658 -16.36 38.94 13.99
N GLU A 659 -15.77 39.94 13.33
CA GLU A 659 -14.91 40.94 13.95
C GLU A 659 -15.71 42.10 14.58
N GLU A 660 -17.04 42.08 14.45
CA GLU A 660 -17.97 43.13 14.91
C GLU A 660 -17.60 44.53 14.38
N ASN A 661 -17.13 44.61 13.13
CA ASN A 661 -16.62 45.83 12.52
C ASN A 661 -17.22 46.15 11.13
N CYS A 662 -18.36 45.55 10.77
CA CYS A 662 -19.06 45.89 9.53
C CYS A 662 -19.40 47.38 9.49
N MET A 663 -19.31 47.98 8.30
CA MET A 663 -19.60 49.41 8.10
C MET A 663 -21.02 49.80 8.51
N ASP A 664 -21.98 48.89 8.34
CA ASP A 664 -23.33 49.00 8.85
C ASP A 664 -23.68 47.68 9.56
N MET A 665 -23.83 47.74 10.88
CA MET A 665 -24.10 46.58 11.73
C MET A 665 -25.49 45.94 11.49
N ASN A 666 -26.35 46.54 10.67
CA ASN A 666 -27.60 45.91 10.22
C ASN A 666 -27.38 44.85 9.14
N TYR A 667 -26.18 44.79 8.55
CA TYR A 667 -25.81 43.82 7.53
C TYR A 667 -24.62 42.98 7.97
N PHE A 668 -24.56 41.74 7.49
CA PHE A 668 -23.49 40.80 7.85
C PHE A 668 -22.28 40.83 6.91
N CYS A 669 -22.32 41.71 5.90
CA CYS A 669 -21.28 41.93 4.91
C CYS A 669 -21.27 43.41 4.51
N ASN A 670 -20.09 43.97 4.27
CA ASN A 670 -19.94 45.38 3.88
C ASN A 670 -20.65 45.67 2.54
N CYS A 671 -20.58 44.74 1.59
CA CYS A 671 -21.21 44.87 0.27
C CYS A 671 -22.73 44.84 0.29
N ASP A 672 -23.33 44.29 1.36
CA ASP A 672 -24.78 44.20 1.50
C ASP A 672 -25.43 45.52 1.94
N ALA A 673 -24.64 46.49 2.42
CA ALA A 673 -25.08 47.83 2.74
C ALA A 673 -25.44 48.69 1.50
N ASP A 674 -25.20 48.19 0.28
CA ASP A 674 -25.60 48.79 -1.01
C ASP A 674 -25.19 50.26 -1.19
N THR A 675 -23.99 50.62 -0.72
CA THR A 675 -23.49 52.01 -0.73
C THR A 675 -22.90 52.43 -2.08
N ASP A 676 -22.89 53.74 -2.37
CA ASP A 676 -22.26 54.31 -3.57
C ASP A 676 -20.72 54.48 -3.45
N ALA A 677 -20.16 54.17 -2.28
CA ALA A 677 -18.72 54.13 -2.05
C ALA A 677 -18.17 52.73 -2.33
N TRP A 678 -16.87 52.64 -2.60
CA TRP A 678 -16.21 51.34 -2.70
C TRP A 678 -16.04 50.75 -1.30
N THR A 679 -16.49 49.51 -1.17
CA THR A 679 -16.42 48.71 0.06
C THR A 679 -15.89 47.31 -0.28
N ASN A 680 -15.41 46.56 0.70
CA ASN A 680 -14.88 45.22 0.45
C ASN A 680 -15.21 44.22 1.56
N ASP A 681 -15.29 42.95 1.16
CA ASP A 681 -15.44 41.78 2.03
C ASP A 681 -14.28 40.81 1.75
N THR A 682 -13.06 41.25 2.04
CA THR A 682 -11.83 40.46 1.88
C THR A 682 -11.65 39.49 3.04
N GLY A 683 -11.16 38.28 2.77
CA GLY A 683 -10.64 37.40 3.81
C GLY A 683 -10.08 36.08 3.29
N ILE A 684 -9.85 35.15 4.21
CA ILE A 684 -9.21 33.86 3.94
C ILE A 684 -10.21 32.73 4.09
N LEU A 685 -10.45 31.98 3.02
CA LEU A 685 -11.15 30.71 3.07
C LEU A 685 -10.20 29.66 3.64
N SER A 686 -10.50 29.10 4.81
CA SER A 686 -9.64 28.11 5.51
C SER A 686 -10.31 26.75 5.72
N TYR A 687 -11.57 26.58 5.31
CA TYR A 687 -12.25 25.30 5.41
C TYR A 687 -11.75 24.34 4.32
N LYS A 688 -10.74 23.57 4.70
CA LYS A 688 -9.95 22.67 3.86
C LYS A 688 -10.77 21.83 2.87
N ASP A 689 -11.88 21.25 3.31
CA ASP A 689 -12.67 20.33 2.47
C ASP A 689 -13.46 21.01 1.34
N HIS A 690 -13.61 22.34 1.38
CA HIS A 690 -14.23 23.11 0.30
C HIS A 690 -13.20 23.72 -0.66
N LEU A 691 -11.90 23.63 -0.36
CA LEU A 691 -10.87 24.20 -1.20
C LEU A 691 -10.37 23.20 -2.25
N PRO A 692 -9.94 23.67 -3.43
CA PRO A 692 -9.93 25.08 -3.87
C PRO A 692 -11.28 25.60 -4.40
N VAL A 693 -11.40 26.93 -4.55
CA VAL A 693 -12.51 27.57 -5.27
C VAL A 693 -12.44 27.20 -6.76
N SER A 694 -13.46 26.50 -7.27
CA SER A 694 -13.51 26.03 -8.67
C SER A 694 -14.23 26.99 -9.60
N GLN A 695 -15.25 27.71 -9.08
CA GLN A 695 -16.03 28.68 -9.85
C GLN A 695 -16.53 29.81 -8.94
N ILE A 696 -16.65 31.03 -9.48
CA ILE A 696 -17.28 32.17 -8.82
C ILE A 696 -18.44 32.69 -9.68
N VAL A 697 -19.51 33.11 -9.02
CA VAL A 697 -20.73 33.64 -9.64
C VAL A 697 -21.08 34.97 -9.00
N ILE A 698 -21.28 35.99 -9.83
CA ILE A 698 -21.65 37.36 -9.42
C ILE A 698 -22.91 37.75 -10.17
N GLY A 699 -23.92 38.22 -9.44
CA GLY A 699 -25.26 38.45 -10.00
C GLY A 699 -25.84 39.86 -9.86
N ASP A 700 -25.19 40.79 -9.16
CA ASP A 700 -25.76 42.13 -8.88
C ASP A 700 -24.85 43.25 -9.38
N THR A 701 -24.69 43.38 -10.71
CA THR A 701 -23.96 44.50 -11.36
C THR A 701 -24.71 45.13 -12.52
N ASN A 702 -26.01 44.83 -12.68
CA ASN A 702 -26.87 45.39 -13.73
C ASN A 702 -27.70 46.61 -13.27
N ARG A 703 -27.53 47.04 -12.01
CA ARG A 703 -28.18 48.25 -11.47
C ARG A 703 -27.34 49.50 -11.77
N THR A 704 -27.97 50.67 -11.83
CA THR A 704 -27.28 51.94 -12.10
C THR A 704 -26.23 52.24 -11.03
N GLY A 705 -24.97 52.38 -11.46
CA GLY A 705 -23.83 52.61 -10.56
C GLY A 705 -23.30 51.36 -9.86
N SER A 706 -23.84 50.18 -10.18
CA SER A 706 -23.45 48.90 -9.59
C SER A 706 -22.22 48.29 -10.27
N GLN A 707 -21.18 48.01 -9.50
CA GLN A 707 -19.90 47.50 -9.96
C GLN A 707 -19.30 46.54 -8.92
N ALA A 708 -18.58 45.53 -9.40
CA ALA A 708 -17.82 44.62 -8.53
C ALA A 708 -16.44 44.35 -9.13
N VAL A 709 -15.45 44.16 -8.27
CA VAL A 709 -14.10 43.69 -8.59
C VAL A 709 -13.78 42.55 -7.65
N TYR A 710 -13.44 41.38 -8.19
CA TYR A 710 -13.06 40.22 -7.37
C TYR A 710 -11.64 39.74 -7.69
N HIS A 711 -11.01 39.12 -6.71
CA HIS A 711 -9.74 38.41 -6.87
C HIS A 711 -9.73 37.15 -6.01
N ILE A 712 -9.27 36.04 -6.58
CA ILE A 712 -9.05 34.77 -5.88
C ILE A 712 -7.55 34.51 -5.91
N GLY A 713 -6.96 34.29 -4.73
CA GLY A 713 -5.55 33.97 -4.58
C GLY A 713 -5.24 32.50 -4.93
N PRO A 714 -3.95 32.12 -4.99
CA PRO A 714 -3.58 30.72 -5.21
C PRO A 714 -4.02 29.84 -4.03
N LEU A 715 -4.19 28.54 -4.29
CA LEU A 715 -4.39 27.56 -3.23
C LEU A 715 -3.08 27.41 -2.46
N ARG A 716 -3.11 27.62 -1.15
CA ARG A 716 -1.94 27.48 -0.26
C ARG A 716 -2.22 26.41 0.77
N CYS A 717 -1.49 25.32 0.74
CA CYS A 717 -1.57 24.25 1.73
C CYS A 717 -0.23 24.10 2.45
N TYR A 718 -0.23 23.71 3.73
CA TYR A 718 1.00 23.45 4.46
C TYR A 718 0.91 22.18 5.29
N GLY A 719 2.09 21.65 5.62
CA GLY A 719 2.27 20.41 6.36
C GLY A 719 1.97 19.17 5.51
N ASP A 720 2.32 18.00 6.05
CA ASP A 720 2.10 16.70 5.43
C ASP A 720 1.73 15.70 6.52
N LYS A 721 0.50 15.21 6.50
CA LYS A 721 -0.04 14.29 7.50
C LYS A 721 0.64 12.92 7.47
N SER A 722 1.33 12.58 6.39
CA SER A 722 2.06 11.32 6.28
C SER A 722 3.42 11.37 7.02
N ILE A 723 3.93 12.59 7.25
CA ILE A 723 5.22 12.82 7.88
C ILE A 723 5.02 12.95 9.41
N TRP A 724 5.81 12.21 10.19
CA TRP A 724 5.79 12.21 11.67
C TRP A 724 4.50 11.69 12.34
N ASN A 725 3.74 10.80 11.70
CA ASN A 725 2.65 10.04 12.32
C ASN A 725 3.18 8.87 13.20
N ALA A 726 3.86 9.19 14.30
CA ALA A 726 4.52 8.21 15.14
C ALA A 726 3.58 7.52 16.15
N ALA A 727 3.87 6.26 16.47
CA ALA A 727 3.24 5.50 17.55
C ALA A 727 4.31 4.79 18.39
N SER A 728 4.05 4.60 19.68
CA SER A 728 4.93 3.88 20.62
C SER A 728 4.33 2.54 21.02
N PHE A 729 5.12 1.47 20.92
CA PHE A 729 4.76 0.11 21.30
C PHE A 729 5.56 -0.26 22.56
N TYR A 730 4.90 -0.29 23.72
CA TYR A 730 5.59 -0.49 25.01
C TYR A 730 5.70 -1.96 25.46
N GLN A 731 4.96 -2.86 24.83
CA GLN A 731 4.96 -4.29 25.14
C GLN A 731 5.27 -5.07 23.86
N GLU A 732 5.95 -6.22 23.98
CA GLU A 732 6.23 -7.11 22.82
C GLU A 732 4.95 -7.67 22.20
N SER A 733 3.85 -7.73 22.96
CA SER A 733 2.53 -8.14 22.47
C SER A 733 1.67 -6.98 21.95
N SER A 734 2.18 -5.75 21.96
CA SER A 734 1.46 -4.59 21.41
C SER A 734 1.50 -4.62 19.89
N TYR A 735 0.36 -4.42 19.24
CA TYR A 735 0.28 -4.34 17.78
C TYR A 735 -0.84 -3.37 17.36
N LEU A 736 -0.74 -2.89 16.13
CA LEU A 736 -1.84 -2.27 15.40
C LEU A 736 -2.26 -3.21 14.27
N TYR A 737 -3.53 -3.19 13.89
CA TYR A 737 -4.01 -3.93 12.73
C TYR A 737 -4.79 -3.01 11.78
N PHE A 738 -4.66 -3.30 10.49
CA PHE A 738 -5.30 -2.59 9.40
C PHE A 738 -5.98 -3.59 8.44
N PRO A 739 -6.85 -3.13 7.53
CA PRO A 739 -7.34 -3.96 6.44
C PRO A 739 -6.18 -4.62 5.67
N THR A 740 -6.46 -5.75 5.03
CA THR A 740 -5.50 -6.49 4.21
C THR A 740 -4.82 -5.58 3.20
N LEU A 741 -3.50 -5.67 3.10
CA LEU A 741 -2.71 -4.91 2.14
C LEU A 741 -3.12 -5.27 0.71
N GLN A 742 -3.53 -4.27 -0.07
CA GLN A 742 -3.85 -4.42 -1.50
C GLN A 742 -2.59 -4.25 -2.34
N ALA A 743 -1.81 -5.33 -2.48
CA ALA A 743 -0.51 -5.29 -3.13
C ALA A 743 -0.27 -6.50 -4.06
N GLU A 744 -1.21 -6.77 -4.98
CA GLU A 744 -1.12 -7.96 -5.84
C GLU A 744 0.15 -7.97 -6.70
N LEU A 745 0.46 -6.88 -7.40
CA LEU A 745 1.56 -6.82 -8.37
C LEU A 745 2.77 -6.02 -7.87
N ALA A 746 2.53 -4.98 -7.07
CA ALA A 746 3.56 -4.15 -6.47
C ALA A 746 3.19 -3.78 -5.02
N SER A 747 4.20 -3.54 -4.18
CA SER A 747 4.07 -3.17 -2.77
C SER A 747 5.23 -2.27 -2.37
N ASP A 748 4.89 -1.10 -1.83
CA ASP A 748 5.85 -0.17 -1.21
C ASP A 748 5.68 -0.15 0.30
N ILE A 749 6.78 -0.33 1.03
CA ILE A 749 6.81 -0.29 2.49
C ILE A 749 7.94 0.64 2.90
N SER A 750 7.59 1.78 3.50
CA SER A 750 8.56 2.68 4.09
C SER A 750 8.12 3.13 5.48
N PHE A 751 9.07 3.19 6.42
CA PHE A 751 8.81 3.66 7.77
C PHE A 751 10.12 4.06 8.47
N TYR A 752 9.97 4.89 9.50
CA TYR A 752 11.01 5.14 10.47
C TYR A 752 10.79 4.28 11.70
N PHE A 753 11.86 3.77 12.31
CA PHE A 753 11.78 3.08 13.58
C PHE A 753 12.86 3.58 14.55
N LYS A 754 12.56 3.43 15.84
CA LYS A 754 13.46 3.73 16.95
C LYS A 754 13.24 2.69 18.03
N THR A 755 14.28 1.94 18.38
CA THR A 755 14.15 0.82 19.34
C THR A 755 15.41 0.61 20.17
N SER A 756 15.26 -0.07 21.31
CA SER A 756 16.36 -0.70 22.05
C SER A 756 16.28 -2.23 22.06
N ALA A 757 15.21 -2.80 21.51
CA ALA A 757 15.02 -4.24 21.43
C ALA A 757 16.03 -4.86 20.43
N PRO A 758 16.57 -6.06 20.70
CA PRO A 758 17.55 -6.69 19.83
C PRO A 758 16.92 -7.31 18.56
N SER A 759 15.60 -7.54 18.55
CA SER A 759 14.84 -8.06 17.42
C SER A 759 13.37 -7.68 17.56
N GLY A 760 12.60 -7.82 16.47
CA GLY A 760 11.16 -7.58 16.46
C GLY A 760 10.57 -7.50 15.05
N VAL A 761 9.27 -7.77 14.91
CA VAL A 761 8.55 -7.68 13.64
C VAL A 761 7.94 -6.29 13.50
N PHE A 762 8.27 -5.59 12.41
CA PHE A 762 7.70 -4.27 12.13
C PHE A 762 6.35 -4.37 11.43
N LEU A 763 6.25 -5.27 10.47
CA LEU A 763 5.05 -5.45 9.65
C LEU A 763 4.90 -6.92 9.25
N GLU A 764 3.66 -7.44 9.30
CA GLU A 764 3.30 -8.77 8.82
C GLU A 764 1.90 -8.78 8.20
N ASN A 765 1.77 -9.39 7.02
CA ASN A 765 0.47 -9.77 6.47
C ASN A 765 0.55 -11.18 5.88
N LEU A 766 -0.38 -12.06 6.25
CA LEU A 766 -0.43 -13.46 5.86
C LEU A 766 -1.55 -13.74 4.85
N GLY A 767 -1.30 -14.67 3.93
CA GLY A 767 -2.25 -15.34 3.05
C GLY A 767 -2.38 -16.83 3.41
N LEU A 768 -2.92 -17.62 2.48
CA LEU A 768 -3.01 -19.08 2.66
C LEU A 768 -1.64 -19.78 2.56
N LYS A 769 -0.80 -19.30 1.64
CA LYS A 769 0.60 -19.72 1.43
C LYS A 769 1.49 -18.48 1.39
N ASP A 770 1.00 -17.47 0.70
CA ASP A 770 1.65 -16.18 0.52
C ASP A 770 1.80 -15.43 1.85
N PHE A 771 2.86 -14.64 1.97
CA PHE A 771 3.01 -13.70 3.08
C PHE A 771 3.94 -12.56 2.69
N ILE A 772 3.94 -11.49 3.48
CA ILE A 772 4.91 -10.40 3.40
C ILE A 772 5.25 -9.94 4.82
N ARG A 773 6.55 -9.78 5.11
CA ARG A 773 7.04 -9.43 6.46
C ARG A 773 8.32 -8.60 6.40
N VAL A 774 8.40 -7.57 7.23
CA VAL A 774 9.62 -6.79 7.52
C VAL A 774 9.93 -6.89 9.01
N GLU A 775 11.17 -7.24 9.35
CA GLU A 775 11.60 -7.45 10.74
C GLU A 775 13.04 -6.99 10.99
N LEU A 776 13.33 -6.65 12.25
CA LEU A 776 14.67 -6.58 12.80
C LEU A 776 15.05 -8.00 13.26
N SER A 777 15.82 -8.72 12.45
CA SER A 777 16.20 -10.12 12.75
C SER A 777 17.35 -10.21 13.75
N SER A 778 18.17 -9.16 13.85
CA SER A 778 19.20 -8.99 14.89
C SER A 778 19.49 -7.51 15.11
N PRO A 779 20.27 -7.11 16.14
CA PRO A 779 20.55 -5.71 16.44
C PRO A 779 21.11 -4.89 15.27
N SER A 780 21.68 -5.52 14.24
CA SER A 780 22.25 -4.84 13.08
C SER A 780 21.70 -5.35 11.74
N VAL A 781 20.64 -6.16 11.72
CA VAL A 781 20.12 -6.75 10.48
C VAL A 781 18.61 -6.52 10.37
N VAL A 782 18.21 -5.88 9.28
CA VAL A 782 16.81 -5.80 8.85
C VAL A 782 16.59 -6.80 7.74
N THR A 783 15.49 -7.53 7.83
CA THR A 783 15.12 -8.59 6.89
C THR A 783 13.75 -8.31 6.30
N PHE A 784 13.65 -8.40 4.97
CA PHE A 784 12.41 -8.37 4.20
C PHE A 784 12.19 -9.76 3.61
N SER A 785 11.02 -10.36 3.89
CA SER A 785 10.69 -11.71 3.46
C SER A 785 9.26 -11.80 2.94
N PHE A 786 9.06 -12.62 1.91
CA PHE A 786 7.76 -12.80 1.29
C PHE A 786 7.65 -14.15 0.56
N ASP A 787 6.43 -14.61 0.30
CA ASP A 787 6.14 -15.75 -0.58
C ASP A 787 4.95 -15.38 -1.47
N VAL A 788 5.05 -15.67 -2.77
CA VAL A 788 4.03 -15.42 -3.80
C VAL A 788 3.53 -16.72 -4.46
N GLY A 789 3.96 -17.87 -3.95
CA GLY A 789 3.67 -19.21 -4.47
C GLY A 789 4.90 -19.98 -4.96
N ASP A 790 6.06 -19.33 -5.08
CA ASP A 790 7.32 -19.93 -5.52
C ASP A 790 8.19 -20.44 -4.34
N GLY A 791 7.73 -20.25 -3.10
CA GLY A 791 8.49 -20.48 -1.87
C GLY A 791 9.03 -19.18 -1.27
N PRO A 792 9.52 -19.22 -0.02
CA PRO A 792 9.91 -18.03 0.71
C PRO A 792 11.19 -17.39 0.14
N ALA A 793 11.06 -16.13 -0.25
CA ALA A 793 12.15 -15.24 -0.64
C ALA A 793 12.59 -14.38 0.55
N VAL A 794 13.90 -14.18 0.72
CA VAL A 794 14.48 -13.44 1.85
C VAL A 794 15.57 -12.49 1.36
N LEU A 795 15.43 -11.21 1.71
CA LEU A 795 16.40 -10.15 1.46
C LEU A 795 16.81 -9.52 2.80
N SER A 796 18.10 -9.32 3.03
CA SER A 796 18.59 -8.75 4.30
C SER A 796 19.66 -7.71 4.09
N VAL A 797 19.60 -6.63 4.88
CA VAL A 797 20.59 -5.56 4.94
C VAL A 797 21.25 -5.59 6.32
N LYS A 798 22.58 -5.68 6.33
CA LYS A 798 23.39 -5.68 7.55
C LYS A 798 24.09 -4.33 7.72
N SER A 799 23.80 -3.64 8.81
CA SER A 799 24.50 -2.44 9.23
C SER A 799 25.81 -2.77 9.95
N HIS A 800 26.79 -1.88 9.86
CA HIS A 800 28.03 -1.95 10.63
C HIS A 800 27.84 -1.52 12.08
N LEU A 801 26.79 -0.74 12.36
CA LEU A 801 26.42 -0.27 13.69
C LEU A 801 25.11 -0.95 14.14
N PRO A 802 24.88 -1.11 15.45
CA PRO A 802 23.57 -1.54 15.96
C PRO A 802 22.49 -0.52 15.60
N LEU A 803 21.37 -1.00 15.06
CA LEU A 803 20.17 -0.23 14.72
C LEU A 803 19.18 -0.14 15.89
N ASN A 804 19.49 -0.78 17.02
CA ASN A 804 18.74 -0.69 18.27
C ASN A 804 19.40 0.30 19.25
N ASP A 805 19.93 1.40 18.72
CA ASP A 805 20.68 2.44 19.43
C ASP A 805 19.80 3.59 19.97
N ARG A 806 18.47 3.48 19.79
CA ARG A 806 17.45 4.48 20.14
C ARG A 806 17.53 5.77 19.34
N GLN A 807 18.14 5.73 18.17
CA GLN A 807 17.99 6.75 17.15
C GLN A 807 16.92 6.34 16.15
N TRP A 808 16.52 7.30 15.31
CA TRP A 808 15.62 7.04 14.21
C TRP A 808 16.40 6.45 13.04
N HIS A 809 15.94 5.31 12.56
CA HIS A 809 16.43 4.66 11.35
C HIS A 809 15.31 4.59 10.32
N TYR A 810 15.65 4.72 9.04
CA TYR A 810 14.72 4.67 7.93
C TYR A 810 14.82 3.32 7.22
N VAL A 811 13.68 2.68 6.94
CA VAL A 811 13.60 1.43 6.17
C VAL A 811 12.73 1.68 4.95
N ARG A 812 13.22 1.26 3.79
CA ARG A 812 12.46 1.21 2.53
C ARG A 812 12.57 -0.18 1.94
N ALA A 813 11.43 -0.83 1.73
CA ALA A 813 11.31 -2.12 1.07
C ALA A 813 10.27 -2.02 -0.05
N GLU A 814 10.57 -2.67 -1.18
CA GLU A 814 9.67 -2.73 -2.32
C GLU A 814 9.61 -4.18 -2.82
N ARG A 815 8.42 -4.62 -3.25
CA ARG A 815 8.29 -5.82 -4.08
C ARG A 815 7.47 -5.47 -5.30
N ASN A 816 7.95 -5.80 -6.49
CA ASN A 816 7.20 -5.74 -7.73
C ASN A 816 7.27 -7.09 -8.47
N VAL A 817 6.67 -7.17 -9.65
CA VAL A 817 6.63 -8.39 -10.49
C VAL A 817 7.99 -8.79 -11.07
N ARG A 818 9.00 -7.91 -11.01
CA ARG A 818 10.31 -8.10 -11.62
C ARG A 818 11.41 -8.33 -10.58
N GLU A 819 11.34 -7.64 -9.46
CA GLU A 819 12.32 -7.71 -8.38
C GLU A 819 11.73 -7.30 -7.02
N ALA A 820 12.48 -7.55 -5.96
CA ALA A 820 12.25 -7.00 -4.64
C ALA A 820 13.49 -6.24 -4.16
N SER A 821 13.33 -5.16 -3.41
CA SER A 821 14.40 -4.32 -2.93
C SER A 821 14.29 -3.99 -1.43
N LEU A 822 15.43 -3.76 -0.78
CA LEU A 822 15.51 -3.35 0.64
C LEU A 822 16.69 -2.41 0.86
N GLN A 823 16.41 -1.28 1.52
CA GLN A 823 17.39 -0.30 1.97
C GLN A 823 17.10 0.10 3.42
N VAL A 824 18.18 0.30 4.17
CA VAL A 824 18.16 0.79 5.55
C VAL A 824 19.09 2.00 5.64
N ASP A 825 18.57 3.13 6.09
CA ASP A 825 19.25 4.42 6.10
C ASP A 825 19.89 4.75 4.74
N GLN A 826 21.17 5.11 4.72
CA GLN A 826 21.94 5.39 3.52
C GLN A 826 22.79 4.18 3.07
N LEU A 827 22.51 2.98 3.58
CA LEU A 827 23.21 1.77 3.16
C LEU A 827 22.87 1.43 1.69
N PRO A 828 23.76 0.72 0.97
CA PRO A 828 23.51 0.32 -0.41
C PRO A 828 22.21 -0.49 -0.54
N LEU A 829 21.40 -0.11 -1.53
CA LEU A 829 20.17 -0.82 -1.89
C LEU A 829 20.48 -2.26 -2.31
N ARG A 830 19.74 -3.22 -1.76
CA ARG A 830 19.84 -4.66 -2.10
C ARG A 830 18.64 -5.05 -2.94
N PHE A 831 18.84 -5.96 -3.89
CA PHE A 831 17.81 -6.46 -4.80
C PHE A 831 17.77 -7.99 -4.86
N LEU A 832 16.61 -8.52 -5.21
CA LEU A 832 16.37 -9.93 -5.52
C LEU A 832 15.47 -10.03 -6.76
N ASP A 833 15.99 -10.61 -7.84
CA ASP A 833 15.23 -10.83 -9.08
C ASP A 833 14.09 -11.83 -8.89
N ALA A 834 12.95 -11.56 -9.52
CA ALA A 834 11.83 -12.50 -9.58
C ALA A 834 12.11 -13.64 -10.58
N PRO A 835 11.68 -14.87 -10.29
CA PRO A 835 11.79 -15.99 -11.22
C PRO A 835 11.07 -15.73 -12.56
N ALA A 836 11.68 -16.12 -13.68
CA ALA A 836 11.16 -15.88 -15.03
C ALA A 836 9.75 -16.44 -15.28
N ASP A 837 9.42 -17.59 -14.69
CA ASP A 837 8.10 -18.25 -14.81
C ASP A 837 7.41 -18.40 -13.45
N GLY A 838 7.76 -17.54 -12.49
CA GLY A 838 7.20 -17.53 -11.14
C GLY A 838 5.79 -16.94 -11.07
N HIS A 839 5.19 -17.04 -9.90
CA HIS A 839 3.88 -16.48 -9.60
C HIS A 839 3.97 -14.94 -9.43
N LEU A 840 3.08 -14.21 -10.12
CA LEU A 840 3.13 -12.75 -10.14
C LEU A 840 2.35 -12.08 -8.99
N ARG A 841 1.28 -12.73 -8.51
CA ARG A 841 0.30 -12.09 -7.61
C ARG A 841 0.51 -12.50 -6.17
N LEU A 842 0.73 -11.53 -5.29
CA LEU A 842 0.73 -11.71 -3.84
C LEU A 842 -0.73 -11.73 -3.31
N ARG A 843 -1.20 -12.89 -2.85
CA ARG A 843 -2.59 -13.11 -2.39
C ARG A 843 -2.66 -13.20 -0.87
N LEU A 844 -2.85 -12.04 -0.25
CA LEU A 844 -3.02 -11.91 1.20
C LEU A 844 -4.49 -12.06 1.59
N SER A 845 -4.76 -12.62 2.77
CA SER A 845 -6.14 -12.85 3.26
C SER A 845 -6.36 -12.44 4.71
N SER A 846 -5.30 -12.24 5.49
CA SER A 846 -5.38 -11.75 6.87
C SER A 846 -5.34 -10.22 6.93
N GLN A 847 -5.58 -9.67 8.11
CA GLN A 847 -5.33 -8.25 8.40
C GLN A 847 -3.82 -7.96 8.38
N LEU A 848 -3.47 -6.71 8.09
CA LEU A 848 -2.09 -6.23 8.16
C LEU A 848 -1.75 -5.90 9.62
N PHE A 849 -0.73 -6.54 10.19
CA PHE A 849 -0.25 -6.30 11.54
C PHE A 849 1.00 -5.41 11.51
N ILE A 850 1.05 -4.42 12.42
CA ILE A 850 2.18 -3.51 12.61
C ILE A 850 2.66 -3.58 14.06
N GLY A 851 3.96 -3.73 14.26
CA GLY A 851 4.62 -3.82 15.58
C GLY A 851 4.55 -5.20 16.26
N GLY A 852 3.96 -6.20 15.61
CA GLY A 852 3.84 -7.57 16.15
C GLY A 852 3.29 -8.55 15.11
N THR A 853 3.03 -9.78 15.54
CA THR A 853 2.52 -10.86 14.67
C THR A 853 1.09 -11.27 15.03
N ALA A 854 0.39 -11.91 14.09
CA ALA A 854 -0.97 -12.41 14.32
C ALA A 854 -1.05 -13.40 15.50
N SER A 855 0.03 -14.16 15.76
CA SER A 855 0.07 -15.16 16.83
C SER A 855 0.17 -14.58 18.25
N GLN A 856 0.64 -13.34 18.38
CA GLN A 856 0.85 -12.65 19.66
C GLN A 856 -0.35 -11.77 20.09
N ALA A 857 -1.41 -11.72 19.26
CA ALA A 857 -2.57 -10.86 19.45
C ALA A 857 -3.49 -11.34 20.59
N ARG A 858 -3.38 -10.76 21.80
CA ARG A 858 -4.25 -11.13 22.96
C ARG A 858 -5.09 -10.01 23.58
N MET A 859 -4.85 -8.73 23.29
CA MET A 859 -5.69 -7.52 23.49
C MET A 859 -4.75 -6.31 23.33
N THR A 860 -5.26 -5.09 23.07
CA THR A 860 -4.46 -3.85 22.89
C THR A 860 -4.36 -2.94 24.13
N PRO A 861 -3.73 -3.34 25.26
CA PRO A 861 -3.07 -2.39 26.14
C PRO A 861 -1.62 -2.18 25.66
N GLY A 862 -1.20 -0.92 25.49
CA GLY A 862 0.24 -0.59 25.35
C GLY A 862 0.69 0.01 24.01
N VAL A 863 -0.23 0.60 23.23
CA VAL A 863 0.12 1.51 22.11
C VAL A 863 -0.31 2.94 22.46
N SER A 864 0.56 3.93 22.25
CA SER A 864 0.23 5.34 22.42
C SER A 864 0.62 6.17 21.19
N SER A 865 -0.09 7.28 20.98
CA SER A 865 0.26 8.25 19.94
C SER A 865 1.55 8.99 20.28
N GLY A 866 2.38 9.25 19.26
CA GLY A 866 3.68 9.89 19.37
C GLY A 866 4.79 8.97 19.84
N CYS A 867 6.01 9.53 19.90
CA CYS A 867 7.16 8.92 20.56
C CYS A 867 7.71 9.80 21.71
N PRO A 868 6.87 10.29 22.66
CA PRO A 868 7.36 11.01 23.83
C PRO A 868 8.07 10.04 24.80
N GLY A 869 9.13 10.50 25.46
CA GLY A 869 9.71 9.75 26.59
C GLY A 869 8.69 9.58 27.72
N TYR A 870 8.80 8.53 28.54
CA TYR A 870 7.88 8.22 29.63
C TYR A 870 7.61 9.41 30.56
N CYS A 871 8.63 10.24 30.85
CA CYS A 871 8.49 11.41 31.73
C CYS A 871 7.87 12.66 31.06
N SER A 872 7.45 12.56 29.80
CA SER A 872 6.92 13.68 29.00
C SER A 872 5.38 13.69 28.87
N GLY A 873 4.69 12.69 29.43
CA GLY A 873 3.23 12.54 29.36
C GLY A 873 2.45 13.35 30.40
N SER A 874 1.17 13.62 30.12
CA SER A 874 0.23 14.37 30.98
C SER A 874 -0.29 13.58 32.19
N SER A 875 -0.06 12.28 32.26
CA SER A 875 -0.41 11.44 33.42
C SER A 875 0.70 11.46 34.47
N SER A 876 0.39 11.83 35.72
CA SER A 876 1.32 11.86 36.85
C SER A 876 1.82 10.46 37.22
N LEU A 877 2.90 9.99 36.58
CA LEU A 877 3.57 8.71 36.87
C LEU A 877 4.28 8.68 38.23
N CYS A 878 4.67 9.86 38.73
CA CYS A 878 5.23 10.07 40.06
C CYS A 878 4.25 10.90 40.89
N HIS A 879 3.90 10.42 42.08
CA HIS A 879 2.91 11.05 42.96
C HIS A 879 3.58 11.99 43.98
N ASN A 880 2.77 12.78 44.71
CA ASN A 880 3.20 13.61 45.84
C ASN A 880 4.49 14.43 45.61
N ARG A 881 4.56 15.11 44.46
CA ARG A 881 5.72 15.92 44.01
C ARG A 881 7.01 15.14 43.73
N GLY A 882 6.92 13.83 43.48
CA GLY A 882 8.02 13.04 42.95
C GLY A 882 8.45 13.51 41.56
N ARG A 883 9.75 13.64 41.32
CA ARG A 883 10.30 14.03 40.02
C ARG A 883 10.52 12.78 39.16
N CYS A 884 9.87 12.71 38.00
CA CYS A 884 10.13 11.64 37.03
C CYS A 884 11.51 11.81 36.39
N ILE A 885 12.31 10.74 36.42
CA ILE A 885 13.63 10.67 35.79
C ILE A 885 13.60 9.54 34.75
N GLU A 886 13.86 9.91 33.50
CA GLU A 886 13.93 8.98 32.37
C GLU A 886 15.15 8.06 32.48
N LYS A 887 14.97 6.76 32.22
CA LYS A 887 16.04 5.75 32.25
C LYS A 887 16.03 4.90 30.99
N SER A 888 17.08 4.11 30.82
CA SER A 888 17.27 3.32 29.62
C SER A 888 16.30 2.16 29.44
N ASN A 889 15.66 1.71 30.51
CA ASN A 889 14.74 0.58 30.53
C ASN A 889 13.40 0.93 31.23
N GLY A 890 13.00 2.20 31.21
CA GLY A 890 11.80 2.69 31.87
C GLY A 890 12.03 4.05 32.54
N TYR A 891 11.30 4.32 33.63
CA TYR A 891 11.41 5.56 34.40
C TYR A 891 11.63 5.29 35.89
N VAL A 892 12.15 6.28 36.62
CA VAL A 892 12.32 6.22 38.08
C VAL A 892 11.78 7.52 38.68
N CYS A 893 11.02 7.42 39.78
CA CYS A 893 10.59 8.60 40.52
C CYS A 893 11.60 8.97 41.62
N ASP A 894 12.18 10.16 41.52
CA ASP A 894 12.97 10.75 42.59
C ASP A 894 12.05 11.41 43.61
N CYS A 895 11.93 10.75 44.76
CA CYS A 895 11.12 11.21 45.89
C CYS A 895 11.92 12.03 46.90
N SER A 896 13.20 12.36 46.65
CA SER A 896 14.11 12.96 47.65
C SER A 896 13.54 14.22 48.34
N GLN A 897 12.87 15.09 47.58
CA GLN A 897 12.26 16.35 48.06
C GLN A 897 10.79 16.20 48.51
N SER A 898 10.27 14.98 48.52
CA SER A 898 8.91 14.66 48.96
C SER A 898 8.91 14.04 50.36
N ALA A 899 7.89 14.36 51.16
CA ALA A 899 7.62 13.70 52.44
C ALA A 899 7.20 12.21 52.31
N TYR A 900 7.13 11.69 51.08
CA TYR A 900 6.77 10.30 50.75
C TYR A 900 7.97 9.54 50.14
N GLY A 901 8.01 8.23 50.31
CA GLY A 901 8.96 7.29 49.72
C GLY A 901 8.31 6.30 48.76
N GLY A 902 9.00 5.20 48.45
CA GLY A 902 8.55 4.17 47.51
C GLY A 902 8.93 4.47 46.05
N THR A 903 8.67 3.53 45.14
CA THR A 903 9.08 3.62 43.72
C THR A 903 8.30 4.66 42.92
N THR A 904 7.12 5.06 43.40
CA THR A 904 6.24 6.08 42.77
C THR A 904 5.93 7.26 43.70
N CYS A 905 6.63 7.38 44.83
CA CYS A 905 6.46 8.44 45.83
C CYS A 905 5.08 8.47 46.52
N ASN A 906 4.53 7.29 46.83
CA ASN A 906 3.23 7.14 47.49
C ASN A 906 3.31 6.59 48.93
N GLN A 907 4.49 6.20 49.42
CA GLN A 907 4.65 5.61 50.74
C GLN A 907 4.86 6.70 51.80
N GLU A 908 3.93 6.87 52.74
CA GLU A 908 4.05 7.89 53.81
C GLU A 908 5.30 7.64 54.70
N VAL A 909 6.12 8.67 54.94
CA VAL A 909 7.25 8.59 55.87
C VAL A 909 6.77 9.03 57.26
N SER A 910 6.75 8.09 58.22
CA SER A 910 6.23 8.35 59.57
C SER A 910 7.20 8.00 60.69
N VAL A 911 7.08 8.72 61.80
CA VAL A 911 7.96 8.62 62.98
C VAL A 911 7.13 8.73 64.26
N SER A 912 7.38 7.84 65.21
CA SER A 912 6.84 7.91 66.57
C SER A 912 7.71 8.83 67.44
N PHE A 913 7.06 9.76 68.12
CA PHE A 913 7.62 10.69 69.09
C PHE A 913 7.21 10.29 70.50
N ASP A 914 8.16 10.41 71.42
CA ASP A 914 7.98 10.28 72.85
C ASP A 914 8.07 11.68 73.51
N ARG A 915 7.86 11.75 74.82
CA ARG A 915 7.73 13.00 75.59
C ARG A 915 8.98 13.90 75.54
N GLU A 916 10.15 13.31 75.31
CA GLU A 916 11.42 14.02 75.17
C GLU A 916 11.89 14.15 73.70
N SER A 917 11.10 13.65 72.76
CA SER A 917 11.46 13.62 71.35
C SER A 917 11.28 14.97 70.67
N SER A 918 12.26 15.36 69.88
CA SER A 918 12.30 16.60 69.12
C SER A 918 13.09 16.41 67.83
N VAL A 919 12.53 16.88 66.72
CA VAL A 919 13.23 16.98 65.42
C VAL A 919 13.29 18.44 65.05
N THR A 920 14.49 19.01 64.98
CA THR A 920 14.71 20.37 64.50
C THR A 920 15.44 20.34 63.16
N TYR A 921 14.81 20.86 62.12
CA TYR A 921 15.41 21.15 60.83
C TYR A 921 15.90 22.60 60.81
N THR A 922 17.19 22.81 60.62
CA THR A 922 17.83 24.12 60.54
C THR A 922 17.97 24.51 59.08
N PHE A 923 17.44 25.67 58.70
CA PHE A 923 17.63 26.21 57.36
C PHE A 923 19.02 26.87 57.28
N GLN A 924 19.81 26.52 56.26
CA GLN A 924 21.10 27.17 56.03
C GLN A 924 20.88 28.61 55.53
N GLU A 925 21.54 29.59 56.14
CA GLU A 925 21.64 30.92 55.53
C GLU A 925 22.31 30.82 54.15
N PRO A 926 21.83 31.54 53.13
CA PRO A 926 22.64 31.74 51.95
C PRO A 926 23.88 32.54 52.36
N PHE A 927 25.03 31.88 52.42
CA PHE A 927 26.31 32.58 52.57
C PHE A 927 26.42 33.65 51.48
N SER A 928 26.63 34.90 51.88
CA SER A 928 26.72 36.10 51.04
C SER A 928 27.96 36.15 50.14
N VAL A 929 28.44 35.01 49.63
CA VAL A 929 29.63 34.91 48.79
C VAL A 929 29.27 34.14 47.52
N MET A 930 28.58 34.82 46.60
CA MET A 930 28.64 34.68 45.12
C MET A 930 27.56 35.58 44.49
N GLN A 931 27.62 36.90 44.74
CA GLN A 931 27.05 37.87 43.80
C GLN A 931 27.98 37.96 42.59
N ASN A 932 27.82 37.02 41.66
CA ASN A 932 28.16 37.19 40.25
C ASN A 932 27.76 35.93 39.48
N ARG A 933 26.49 35.84 39.07
CA ARG A 933 26.13 35.12 37.85
C ARG A 933 25.07 35.90 37.08
N SER A 934 25.46 36.19 35.87
CA SER A 934 24.72 36.77 34.77
C SER A 934 23.37 36.09 34.53
N SER A 935 22.45 36.91 34.07
CA SER A 935 21.19 36.57 33.41
C SER A 935 21.34 35.43 32.39
N GLN A 936 20.94 34.21 32.78
CA GLN A 936 20.31 33.19 31.93
C GLN A 936 20.08 31.90 32.74
N ALA A 937 18.86 31.74 33.25
CA ALA A 937 18.30 30.43 33.60
C ALA A 937 16.80 30.46 33.33
N THR A 938 16.47 29.84 32.20
CA THR A 938 15.19 29.29 31.72
C THR A 938 13.91 29.56 32.54
N SER A 939 13.04 30.31 31.90
CA SER A 939 11.60 30.45 32.12
C SER A 939 10.87 29.10 32.05
N ILE A 940 10.24 28.71 33.17
CA ILE A 940 9.02 27.90 33.16
C ILE A 940 7.95 28.74 33.83
N SER A 941 6.86 28.96 33.10
CA SER A 941 5.72 29.82 33.36
C SER A 941 5.15 29.71 34.79
N THR A 942 4.95 30.87 35.45
CA THR A 942 3.60 31.35 35.79
C THR A 942 3.66 32.78 36.34
N GLU A 943 2.88 33.66 35.73
CA GLU A 943 2.39 34.87 36.37
C GLU A 943 1.69 34.47 37.69
N SER A 944 2.20 34.93 38.83
CA SER A 944 1.37 35.36 39.98
C SER A 944 2.25 35.86 41.14
N SER A 945 2.20 37.17 41.35
CA SER A 945 2.22 37.86 42.65
C SER A 945 3.46 37.72 43.56
N ASN A 946 4.14 38.85 43.78
CA ASN A 946 4.94 39.18 44.97
C ASN A 946 4.10 39.06 46.27
N ARG A 947 3.69 37.86 46.67
CA ARG A 947 2.89 37.61 47.88
C ARG A 947 3.48 36.44 48.66
N ALA A 948 3.55 36.57 49.99
CA ALA A 948 3.90 35.51 50.93
C ALA A 948 3.18 34.19 50.63
N ARG A 949 3.92 33.06 50.56
CA ARG A 949 3.35 31.72 50.35
C ARG A 949 4.00 30.69 51.27
N GLU A 950 3.17 30.02 52.07
CA GLU A 950 3.56 28.88 52.90
C GLU A 950 2.61 27.69 52.64
N ASP A 951 3.15 26.49 52.40
CA ASP A 951 2.39 25.24 52.25
C ASP A 951 2.90 24.23 53.27
N VAL A 952 2.07 23.91 54.26
CA VAL A 952 2.39 22.99 55.35
C VAL A 952 1.43 21.82 55.29
N ALA A 953 1.95 20.60 55.23
CA ALA A 953 1.14 19.39 55.24
C ALA A 953 1.76 18.37 56.20
N PHE A 954 0.93 17.73 57.03
CA PHE A 954 1.37 16.63 57.88
C PHE A 954 0.16 15.84 58.37
N SER A 955 0.39 14.59 58.75
CA SER A 955 -0.59 13.75 59.42
C SER A 955 -0.11 13.42 60.82
N PHE A 956 -1.04 13.25 61.76
CA PHE A 956 -0.67 12.91 63.13
C PHE A 956 -1.69 12.00 63.84
N VAL A 957 -1.20 11.24 64.81
CA VAL A 957 -2.00 10.44 65.76
C VAL A 957 -1.50 10.76 67.16
N THR A 958 -2.37 11.22 68.05
CA THR A 958 -2.03 11.47 69.46
C THR A 958 -3.25 11.39 70.36
N SER A 959 -3.01 11.06 71.63
CA SER A 959 -3.98 11.19 72.73
C SER A 959 -3.54 12.24 73.76
N GLN A 960 -2.47 13.01 73.47
CA GLN A 960 -1.90 14.01 74.37
C GLN A 960 -2.50 15.40 74.12
N ARG A 961 -2.79 16.12 75.21
CA ARG A 961 -3.15 17.55 75.20
C ARG A 961 -2.63 18.28 76.45
N PRO A 962 -2.14 19.54 76.34
CA PRO A 962 -1.78 20.21 75.09
C PRO A 962 -0.55 19.55 74.45
N ALA A 963 -0.40 19.68 73.13
CA ALA A 963 0.70 19.06 72.38
C ALA A 963 1.23 19.97 71.26
N MET A 964 2.54 19.92 71.03
CA MET A 964 3.24 20.75 70.04
C MET A 964 3.48 19.97 68.73
N LEU A 965 2.72 20.28 67.67
CA LEU A 965 2.82 19.54 66.41
C LEU A 965 3.98 20.07 65.55
N LEU A 966 4.04 21.38 65.34
CA LEU A 966 5.03 22.04 64.48
C LEU A 966 5.24 23.49 64.89
N THR A 967 6.48 23.96 64.96
CA THR A 967 6.83 25.39 64.96
C THR A 967 7.85 25.71 63.90
N VAL A 968 7.71 26.88 63.28
CA VAL A 968 8.70 27.50 62.42
C VAL A 968 9.07 28.83 63.04
N SER A 969 10.36 29.02 63.34
CA SER A 969 10.88 30.25 63.93
C SER A 969 11.87 30.93 62.99
N THR A 970 11.88 32.26 63.00
CA THR A 970 12.80 33.11 62.22
C THR A 970 13.91 33.68 63.11
N PHE A 971 14.94 34.25 62.50
CA PHE A 971 15.95 35.01 63.24
C PHE A 971 15.39 36.31 63.84
N SER A 972 14.34 36.86 63.24
CA SER A 972 13.67 38.10 63.66
C SER A 972 12.52 37.87 64.66
N HIS A 973 12.51 36.74 65.36
CA HIS A 973 11.50 36.39 66.38
C HIS A 973 10.05 36.25 65.90
N GLN A 974 9.80 36.23 64.59
CA GLN A 974 8.51 35.83 64.02
C GLN A 974 8.37 34.30 64.06
N TYR A 975 7.15 33.80 64.23
CA TYR A 975 6.91 32.35 64.25
C TYR A 975 5.55 31.92 63.69
N ILE A 976 5.50 30.66 63.24
CA ILE A 976 4.27 29.92 62.97
C ILE A 976 4.25 28.74 63.93
N ALA A 977 3.15 28.53 64.67
CA ALA A 977 3.01 27.37 65.53
C ALA A 977 1.67 26.67 65.30
N VAL A 978 1.70 25.33 65.29
CA VAL A 978 0.52 24.48 65.21
C VAL A 978 0.50 23.59 66.45
N ILE A 979 -0.54 23.75 67.26
CA ILE A 979 -0.65 23.10 68.57
C ILE A 979 -2.03 22.47 68.76
N LEU A 980 -2.10 21.48 69.64
CA LEU A 980 -3.34 21.08 70.29
C LEU A 980 -3.45 21.81 71.62
N ALA A 981 -4.49 22.61 71.79
CA ALA A 981 -4.74 23.36 73.03
C ALA A 981 -5.16 22.43 74.18
N LYS A 982 -5.37 22.97 75.39
CA LYS A 982 -5.71 22.17 76.59
C LYS A 982 -7.01 21.37 76.45
N ASN A 983 -7.99 21.91 75.72
CA ASN A 983 -9.25 21.26 75.39
C ASN A 983 -9.10 20.20 74.25
N GLY A 984 -7.95 20.19 73.56
CA GLY A 984 -7.65 19.32 72.43
C GLY A 984 -8.03 19.87 71.05
N SER A 985 -8.51 21.11 70.96
CA SER A 985 -8.77 21.77 69.67
C SER A 985 -7.46 22.13 68.97
N LEU A 986 -7.43 22.00 67.64
CA LEU A 986 -6.30 22.43 66.83
C LEU A 986 -6.26 23.96 66.77
N GLN A 987 -5.12 24.54 67.12
CA GLN A 987 -4.86 25.97 66.97
C GLN A 987 -3.65 26.21 66.05
N ILE A 988 -3.79 27.18 65.16
CA ILE A 988 -2.75 27.64 64.24
C ILE A 988 -2.46 29.10 64.59
N TRP A 989 -1.22 29.37 64.98
CA TRP A 989 -0.71 30.66 65.43
C TRP A 989 0.23 31.23 64.39
N TYR A 990 -0.01 32.48 63.98
CA TYR A 990 0.87 33.26 63.11
C TYR A 990 1.29 34.54 63.83
N HIS A 991 2.56 34.64 64.21
CA HIS A 991 3.15 35.84 64.76
C HIS A 991 4.14 36.42 63.74
N LEU A 992 3.64 37.24 62.82
CA LEU A 992 4.40 37.76 61.68
C LEU A 992 4.96 39.17 61.90
N GLN A 993 4.50 39.86 62.95
CA GLN A 993 4.90 41.21 63.29
C GLN A 993 5.11 41.25 64.81
N THR A 994 6.34 41.52 65.25
CA THR A 994 6.76 41.42 66.66
C THR A 994 6.14 42.49 67.56
N ASP A 995 5.57 43.55 66.96
CA ASP A 995 4.87 44.65 67.64
C ASP A 995 3.36 44.40 67.82
N ARG A 996 2.82 43.27 67.34
CA ARG A 996 1.39 42.93 67.41
C ARG A 996 1.13 41.57 68.04
N SER A 997 -0.07 41.37 68.61
CA SER A 997 -0.49 40.05 69.07
C SER A 997 -0.60 39.06 67.89
N PRO A 998 -0.32 37.77 68.11
CA PRO A 998 -0.41 36.75 67.05
C PRO A 998 -1.85 36.57 66.55
N ASP A 999 -1.97 36.26 65.26
CA ASP A 999 -3.23 35.80 64.67
C ASP A 999 -3.44 34.31 65.02
N VAL A 1000 -4.54 34.00 65.69
CA VAL A 1000 -4.85 32.63 66.17
C VAL A 1000 -6.12 32.10 65.51
N PHE A 1001 -6.01 30.95 64.86
CA PHE A 1001 -7.13 30.28 64.20
C PHE A 1001 -7.38 28.92 64.83
N SER A 1002 -8.63 28.63 65.18
CA SER A 1002 -9.06 27.32 65.70
C SER A 1002 -9.95 26.60 64.69
N PRO A 1003 -9.37 25.99 63.63
CA PRO A 1003 -10.17 25.43 62.54
C PRO A 1003 -11.00 24.21 62.93
N ALA A 1004 -10.56 23.46 63.95
CA ALA A 1004 -11.31 22.35 64.53
C ALA A 1004 -11.62 22.64 66.01
N LEU A 1005 -12.90 22.80 66.34
CA LEU A 1005 -13.35 22.96 67.73
C LEU A 1005 -13.47 21.61 68.48
N SER A 1006 -13.44 20.49 67.74
CA SER A 1006 -13.43 19.14 68.29
C SER A 1006 -12.05 18.76 68.84
N ASN A 1007 -12.02 17.89 69.84
CA ASN A 1007 -10.78 17.34 70.38
C ASN A 1007 -10.13 16.39 69.35
N LEU A 1008 -8.97 16.79 68.80
CA LEU A 1008 -8.19 15.97 67.85
C LEU A 1008 -7.14 15.09 68.54
N ALA A 1009 -7.03 15.14 69.88
CA ALA A 1009 -6.23 14.21 70.67
C ALA A 1009 -7.06 12.95 71.04
N ASP A 1010 -7.63 12.29 70.03
CA ASP A 1010 -8.55 11.16 70.16
C ASP A 1010 -7.93 9.79 69.83
N GLY A 1011 -6.62 9.77 69.51
CA GLY A 1011 -5.91 8.56 69.10
C GLY A 1011 -6.19 8.09 67.68
N ARG A 1012 -6.87 8.89 66.84
CA ARG A 1012 -7.10 8.60 65.41
C ARG A 1012 -6.12 9.39 64.53
N LEU A 1013 -6.01 8.99 63.26
CA LEU A 1013 -5.19 9.67 62.25
C LEU A 1013 -5.92 10.90 61.71
N HIS A 1014 -5.30 12.06 61.89
CA HIS A 1014 -5.77 13.33 61.34
C HIS A 1014 -4.79 13.84 60.29
N ARG A 1015 -5.29 14.40 59.18
CA ARG A 1015 -4.46 14.94 58.09
C ARG A 1015 -4.67 16.45 58.00
N ILE A 1016 -3.62 17.23 58.24
CA ILE A 1016 -3.69 18.69 58.23
C ILE A 1016 -2.91 19.22 57.04
N ARG A 1017 -3.57 20.05 56.22
CA ARG A 1017 -2.91 20.84 55.19
C ARG A 1017 -3.31 22.30 55.29
N ILE A 1018 -2.31 23.16 55.39
CA ILE A 1018 -2.40 24.59 55.59
C ILE A 1018 -1.69 25.26 54.41
N HIS A 1019 -2.42 26.07 53.65
CA HIS A 1019 -1.90 26.80 52.51
C HIS A 1019 -2.16 28.29 52.68
N ARG A 1020 -1.12 29.11 52.81
CA ARG A 1020 -1.23 30.57 52.92
C ARG A 1020 -0.82 31.23 51.60
N VAL A 1021 -1.60 32.22 51.16
CA VAL A 1021 -1.29 33.11 50.03
C VAL A 1021 -1.63 34.55 50.42
N GLY A 1022 -0.61 35.36 50.66
CA GLY A 1022 -0.75 36.71 51.23
C GLY A 1022 -1.49 36.65 52.58
N LYS A 1023 -2.58 37.42 52.72
CA LYS A 1023 -3.41 37.41 53.95
C LYS A 1023 -4.32 36.20 54.08
N ASN A 1024 -4.50 35.38 53.04
CA ASN A 1024 -5.49 34.30 53.05
C ASN A 1024 -4.85 32.98 53.47
N LEU A 1025 -5.45 32.31 54.46
CA LEU A 1025 -5.07 30.99 54.96
C LEU A 1025 -6.16 29.98 54.63
N TYR A 1026 -5.80 28.89 53.96
CA TYR A 1026 -6.70 27.79 53.58
C TYR A 1026 -6.32 26.53 54.35
N VAL A 1027 -7.27 25.91 55.04
CA VAL A 1027 -7.07 24.64 55.76
C VAL A 1027 -7.95 23.57 55.13
N GLN A 1028 -7.31 22.59 54.45
CA GLN A 1028 -7.98 21.74 53.45
C GLN A 1028 -8.88 20.64 54.04
N ASP A 1029 -8.52 20.04 55.18
CA ASP A 1029 -9.34 18.96 55.79
C ASP A 1029 -10.71 19.46 56.30
N ILE A 1030 -10.86 20.79 56.47
CA ILE A 1030 -12.08 21.43 56.99
C ILE A 1030 -12.65 22.44 55.96
N HIS A 1031 -12.03 22.58 54.78
CA HIS A 1031 -12.44 23.50 53.69
C HIS A 1031 -12.76 24.94 54.16
N ARG A 1032 -11.99 25.48 55.11
CA ARG A 1032 -12.20 26.83 55.65
C ARG A 1032 -11.10 27.81 55.26
N LYS A 1033 -11.52 29.03 54.92
CA LYS A 1033 -10.67 30.19 54.62
C LYS A 1033 -10.65 31.12 55.83
N TYR A 1034 -9.46 31.51 56.26
CA TYR A 1034 -9.21 32.53 57.27
C TYR A 1034 -8.40 33.69 56.66
N THR A 1035 -8.47 34.86 57.28
CA THR A 1035 -7.74 36.04 56.83
C THR A 1035 -6.89 36.57 57.99
N LEU A 1036 -5.59 36.72 57.74
CA LEU A 1036 -4.62 37.27 58.69
C LEU A 1036 -4.67 38.79 58.71
N SER A 1037 -4.27 39.37 59.84
CA SER A 1037 -4.17 40.81 60.03
C SER A 1037 -3.11 41.46 59.11
N SER A 1038 -2.09 40.70 58.73
CA SER A 1038 -0.95 41.14 57.90
C SER A 1038 -0.57 40.14 56.80
N ASP A 1039 -0.17 40.66 55.64
CA ASP A 1039 0.46 39.93 54.52
C ASP A 1039 1.99 39.86 54.63
N ALA A 1040 2.55 40.29 55.76
CA ALA A 1040 3.99 40.21 56.02
C ALA A 1040 4.54 38.80 55.71
N GLU A 1041 5.68 38.75 55.02
CA GLU A 1041 6.37 37.53 54.65
C GLU A 1041 7.17 36.98 55.82
N LEU A 1042 7.19 35.65 55.97
CA LEU A 1042 8.07 34.97 56.92
C LEU A 1042 9.50 34.92 56.34
N ILE A 1043 10.27 35.99 56.57
CA ILE A 1043 11.65 36.13 56.08
C ILE A 1043 12.66 35.56 57.08
N LEU A 1044 13.84 35.13 56.59
CA LEU A 1044 14.94 34.63 57.42
C LEU A 1044 14.52 33.48 58.37
N ILE A 1045 13.86 32.46 57.81
CA ILE A 1045 13.48 31.25 58.55
C ILE A 1045 14.76 30.60 59.10
N ARG A 1046 14.79 30.41 60.41
CA ARG A 1046 15.93 29.83 61.12
C ARG A 1046 15.78 28.32 61.24
N SER A 1047 14.63 27.88 61.75
CA SER A 1047 14.42 26.49 62.11
C SER A 1047 12.95 26.09 62.08
N LEU A 1048 12.70 24.83 61.75
CA LEU A 1048 11.43 24.15 61.94
C LEU A 1048 11.61 23.05 62.97
N THR A 1049 10.82 23.06 64.05
CA THR A 1049 10.88 22.06 65.11
C THR A 1049 9.56 21.29 65.24
N LEU A 1050 9.66 19.97 65.33
CA LEU A 1050 8.56 19.05 65.59
C LEU A 1050 8.72 18.46 67.00
N GLY A 1051 7.63 18.37 67.74
CA GLY A 1051 7.64 17.86 69.11
C GLY A 1051 8.17 18.86 70.13
N LYS A 1052 8.99 18.41 71.09
CA LYS A 1052 9.41 19.26 72.23
C LYS A 1052 10.35 20.38 71.79
N VAL A 1053 10.11 21.62 72.23
CA VAL A 1053 10.99 22.76 71.95
C VAL A 1053 11.84 23.04 73.18
N THR A 1054 13.16 22.89 73.05
CA THR A 1054 14.11 23.01 74.18
C THR A 1054 14.80 24.38 74.30
N ARG A 1055 14.72 25.23 73.27
CA ARG A 1055 15.34 26.56 73.26
C ARG A 1055 14.32 27.58 73.80
N ARG A 1056 14.76 28.56 74.60
CA ARG A 1056 13.90 29.69 75.01
C ARG A 1056 13.59 30.53 73.77
N GLU A 1057 12.45 30.27 73.16
CA GLU A 1057 11.89 31.08 72.09
C GLU A 1057 10.88 32.07 72.72
N ASN A 1058 10.78 33.28 72.16
CA ASN A 1058 9.77 34.27 72.57
C ASN A 1058 8.42 33.85 71.97
N LEU A 1059 7.83 32.76 72.48
CA LEU A 1059 6.50 32.32 72.09
C LEU A 1059 5.49 32.75 73.16
N ASP A 1060 4.25 32.92 72.76
CA ASP A 1060 3.14 33.20 73.66
C ASP A 1060 2.94 32.06 74.68
N ASP A 1061 2.46 32.39 75.89
CA ASP A 1061 2.38 31.46 77.03
C ASP A 1061 1.67 30.14 76.72
N GLU A 1062 0.60 30.18 75.91
CA GLU A 1062 -0.15 28.99 75.49
C GLU A 1062 0.66 28.08 74.54
N VAL A 1063 1.40 28.69 73.61
CA VAL A 1063 2.31 27.98 72.70
C VAL A 1063 3.52 27.44 73.47
N MET A 1064 4.10 28.21 74.39
CA MET A 1064 5.17 27.75 75.29
C MET A 1064 4.75 26.56 76.14
N GLN A 1065 3.50 26.56 76.62
CA GLN A 1065 2.97 25.44 77.40
C GLN A 1065 2.88 24.16 76.56
N ALA A 1066 2.40 24.24 75.32
CA ALA A 1066 2.42 23.10 74.40
C ALA A 1066 3.86 22.68 74.04
N ALA A 1067 4.72 23.65 73.74
CA ALA A 1067 6.11 23.45 73.35
C ALA A 1067 6.95 22.74 74.43
N SER A 1068 6.72 23.05 75.71
CA SER A 1068 7.36 22.39 76.85
C SER A 1068 6.83 20.97 77.13
N LYS A 1069 5.55 20.70 76.82
CA LYS A 1069 4.93 19.37 76.92
C LYS A 1069 5.31 18.46 75.76
N GLY A 1070 5.72 19.03 74.63
CA GLY A 1070 6.12 18.30 73.42
C GLY A 1070 4.97 17.57 72.74
N PHE A 1071 5.30 16.51 72.00
CA PHE A 1071 4.33 15.68 71.30
C PHE A 1071 4.65 14.21 71.53
N ILE A 1072 3.66 13.45 71.98
CA ILE A 1072 3.69 12.01 72.16
C ILE A 1072 2.65 11.44 71.20
N GLY A 1073 3.10 10.59 70.28
CA GLY A 1073 2.26 10.09 69.20
C GLY A 1073 3.06 9.81 67.96
N CYS A 1074 2.40 9.80 66.81
CA CYS A 1074 3.08 9.58 65.54
C CYS A 1074 2.82 10.75 64.58
N LEU A 1075 3.89 11.26 63.95
CA LEU A 1075 3.82 12.23 62.86
C LEU A 1075 4.19 11.55 61.55
N SER A 1076 3.43 11.82 60.49
CA SER A 1076 3.60 11.26 59.15
C SER A 1076 3.57 12.36 58.08
N SER A 1077 4.31 12.14 56.99
CA SER A 1077 4.27 12.96 55.77
C SER A 1077 4.42 14.47 56.02
N VAL A 1078 5.28 14.83 56.99
CA VAL A 1078 5.52 16.24 57.35
C VAL A 1078 6.30 16.93 56.24
N GLN A 1079 5.65 17.90 55.62
CA GLN A 1079 6.17 18.76 54.56
C GLN A 1079 5.96 20.22 54.94
N PHE A 1080 7.01 21.03 54.81
CA PHE A 1080 6.94 22.48 54.87
C PHE A 1080 7.58 23.06 53.60
N ASN A 1081 6.78 23.70 52.76
CA ASN A 1081 7.14 24.13 51.42
C ASN A 1081 7.76 22.97 50.61
N HIS A 1082 9.05 23.04 50.31
CA HIS A 1082 9.81 22.03 49.57
C HIS A 1082 10.66 21.10 50.47
N VAL A 1083 10.60 21.27 51.80
CA VAL A 1083 11.40 20.50 52.77
C VAL A 1083 10.54 19.42 53.45
N ALA A 1084 11.11 18.23 53.64
CA ALA A 1084 10.52 17.10 54.37
C ALA A 1084 11.35 16.75 55.62
N PRO A 1085 11.12 17.41 56.77
CA PRO A 1085 11.96 17.30 57.97
C PRO A 1085 12.09 15.88 58.54
N LEU A 1086 10.98 15.13 58.60
CA LEU A 1086 11.00 13.76 59.12
C LEU A 1086 11.81 12.81 58.24
N LYS A 1087 11.69 12.96 56.92
CA LYS A 1087 12.44 12.15 55.96
C LYS A 1087 13.93 12.46 56.07
N ALA A 1088 14.30 13.75 56.11
CA ALA A 1088 15.68 14.17 56.33
C ALA A 1088 16.25 13.62 57.65
N ALA A 1089 15.45 13.61 58.73
CA ALA A 1089 15.87 13.04 60.02
C ALA A 1089 16.16 11.52 59.95
N LEU A 1090 15.40 10.76 59.16
CA LEU A 1090 15.60 9.32 59.01
C LEU A 1090 16.73 8.96 58.06
N THR A 1091 16.84 9.66 56.91
CA THR A 1091 17.81 9.31 55.86
C THR A 1091 19.19 9.94 56.07
N ASN A 1092 19.27 11.09 56.75
CA ASN A 1092 20.51 11.88 56.90
C ASN A 1092 20.91 12.04 58.38
N ARG A 1093 21.01 10.93 59.14
CA ARG A 1093 21.30 10.91 60.60
C ARG A 1093 22.62 11.56 61.06
N GLY A 1094 23.41 12.15 60.17
CA GLY A 1094 24.65 12.89 60.48
C GLY A 1094 24.75 14.28 59.82
N SER A 1095 23.68 14.78 59.20
CA SER A 1095 23.68 16.11 58.57
C SER A 1095 23.62 17.23 59.61
N SER A 1096 24.37 18.31 59.39
CA SER A 1096 24.27 19.54 60.21
C SER A 1096 22.91 20.24 60.10
N LEU A 1097 22.09 19.86 59.11
CA LEU A 1097 20.76 20.41 58.87
C LEU A 1097 19.69 19.87 59.83
N VAL A 1098 19.88 18.70 60.44
CA VAL A 1098 18.85 18.08 61.29
C VAL A 1098 19.42 17.73 62.66
N THR A 1099 18.81 18.27 63.70
CA THR A 1099 19.11 17.92 65.10
C THR A 1099 17.98 17.08 65.67
N ILE A 1100 18.30 15.86 66.10
CA ILE A 1100 17.39 14.94 66.78
C ILE A 1100 17.70 14.94 68.28
N ARG A 1101 16.68 15.11 69.12
CA ARG A 1101 16.78 14.92 70.59
C ARG A 1101 15.71 13.94 71.04
N GLY A 1102 16.04 13.08 72.02
CA GLY A 1102 15.15 12.00 72.48
C GLY A 1102 15.05 10.82 71.50
N PRO A 1103 14.34 9.74 71.88
CA PRO A 1103 14.18 8.56 71.03
C PRO A 1103 13.24 8.86 69.85
N LEU A 1104 13.67 8.53 68.63
CA LEU A 1104 12.82 8.57 67.43
C LEU A 1104 12.83 7.21 66.75
N VAL A 1105 11.65 6.64 66.55
CA VAL A 1105 11.48 5.32 65.94
C VAL A 1105 10.61 5.47 64.70
N GLN A 1106 11.06 4.92 63.57
CA GLN A 1106 10.24 4.88 62.36
C GLN A 1106 8.97 4.09 62.64
N SER A 1107 7.83 4.61 62.17
CA SER A 1107 6.50 4.09 62.48
C SER A 1107 5.63 4.10 61.23
N ASN A 1108 4.47 3.48 61.31
CA ASN A 1108 3.39 3.58 60.31
C ASN A 1108 2.16 4.31 60.88
N CYS A 1109 2.30 4.98 62.01
CA CYS A 1109 1.23 5.68 62.74
C CYS A 1109 -0.03 4.84 63.00
N GLY A 1110 0.08 3.51 63.06
CA GLY A 1110 -1.09 2.64 63.29
C GLY A 1110 -2.08 2.61 62.12
N ALA A 1111 -1.67 3.04 60.92
CA ALA A 1111 -2.44 2.74 59.71
C ALA A 1111 -2.52 1.21 59.57
N LEU A 1112 -3.73 0.65 59.75
CA LEU A 1112 -4.09 -0.62 59.13
C LEU A 1112 -3.62 -0.52 57.68
N ALA A 1113 -2.89 -1.54 57.21
CA ALA A 1113 -2.53 -1.64 55.82
C ALA A 1113 -3.80 -1.50 54.97
N GLU A 1114 -4.07 -0.31 54.44
CA GLU A 1114 -4.93 -0.17 53.27
C GLU A 1114 -4.17 -0.84 52.14
N SER A 1115 -4.44 -2.14 52.05
CA SER A 1115 -4.24 -2.96 50.88
C SER A 1115 -4.90 -2.27 49.69
N THR A 1116 -4.14 -1.45 48.96
CA THR A 1116 -4.34 -1.33 47.51
C THR A 1116 -3.64 -2.50 46.84
N SER A 1117 -4.06 -3.70 47.20
CA SER A 1117 -4.11 -4.83 46.29
C SER A 1117 -5.32 -4.58 45.40
N HIS A 1118 -5.12 -3.96 44.23
CA HIS A 1118 -5.98 -4.27 43.09
C HIS A 1118 -5.58 -5.66 42.58
N THR A 1119 -5.93 -6.67 43.37
CA THR A 1119 -6.06 -8.04 42.90
C THR A 1119 -7.54 -8.35 42.89
N LEU A 1120 -8.01 -8.71 41.70
CA LEU A 1120 -9.28 -9.35 41.42
C LEU A 1120 -9.72 -10.29 42.57
N GLN A 1121 -10.92 -10.08 43.10
CA GLN A 1121 -11.68 -11.20 43.66
C GLN A 1121 -12.86 -11.49 42.75
N GLY A 1122 -12.69 -12.57 42.00
CA GLY A 1122 -13.80 -13.41 41.59
C GLY A 1122 -14.55 -13.90 42.82
N LYS A 1123 -15.88 -13.93 42.71
CA LYS A 1123 -16.77 -14.65 43.61
C LYS A 1123 -16.51 -16.15 43.45
N ALA A 1124 -16.14 -16.81 44.55
CA ALA A 1124 -16.40 -18.23 44.73
C ALA A 1124 -17.29 -18.41 45.97
N ILE A 1125 -18.44 -19.04 45.76
CA ILE A 1125 -19.46 -19.36 46.75
C ILE A 1125 -19.06 -20.65 47.48
N ARG A 1126 -19.34 -20.69 48.78
CA ARG A 1126 -19.21 -21.86 49.67
C ARG A 1126 -19.94 -23.10 49.12
N GLN A 1127 -19.30 -24.25 49.17
CA GLN A 1127 -19.98 -25.53 49.38
C GLN A 1127 -19.29 -26.32 50.51
N THR A 1128 -20.14 -26.89 51.34
CA THR A 1128 -19.90 -27.70 52.54
C THR A 1128 -19.23 -29.03 52.23
N THR A 1129 -18.41 -29.50 53.16
CA THR A 1129 -17.74 -30.81 53.22
C THR A 1129 -18.71 -31.98 53.38
N HIS A 1130 -18.45 -33.07 52.67
CA HIS A 1130 -18.47 -34.44 53.22
C HIS A 1130 -17.42 -35.31 52.49
N ASN A 1131 -16.56 -35.95 53.29
CA ASN A 1131 -15.46 -36.84 52.90
C ASN A 1131 -15.93 -38.13 52.22
N PHE A 1132 -15.09 -38.75 51.37
CA PHE A 1132 -14.62 -40.14 51.56
C PHE A 1132 -13.41 -40.43 50.64
N PHE A 1133 -12.38 -41.07 51.22
CA PHE A 1133 -11.19 -41.63 50.59
C PHE A 1133 -11.53 -42.89 49.77
N PHE A 1134 -10.83 -43.14 48.65
CA PHE A 1134 -10.15 -44.42 48.35
C PHE A 1134 -9.16 -44.27 47.18
N SER A 1135 -8.21 -45.20 47.18
CA SER A 1135 -6.87 -45.31 46.56
C SER A 1135 -6.80 -45.45 45.02
N PRO A 1136 -5.58 -45.41 44.42
CA PRO A 1136 -5.35 -45.44 42.98
C PRO A 1136 -5.16 -46.86 42.43
N SER A 1137 -5.44 -47.07 41.14
CA SER A 1137 -5.02 -48.27 40.41
C SER A 1137 -4.63 -47.96 38.96
N ASN A 1138 -3.42 -48.39 38.62
CA ASN A 1138 -2.78 -48.46 37.30
C ASN A 1138 -3.67 -49.02 36.19
N SER A 1139 -3.44 -48.57 34.96
CA SER A 1139 -3.03 -49.34 33.75
C SER A 1139 -3.32 -48.45 32.52
N GLU A 1140 -2.32 -48.01 31.77
CA GLU A 1140 -1.66 -48.71 30.65
C GLU A 1140 -2.51 -48.71 29.35
N LEU A 1141 -1.83 -48.46 28.24
CA LEU A 1141 -2.26 -48.53 26.82
C LEU A 1141 -3.18 -47.41 26.30
N VAL A 1142 -3.08 -46.93 25.06
CA VAL A 1142 -2.08 -46.93 23.97
C VAL A 1142 -2.70 -46.01 22.90
N LEU A 1143 -1.84 -45.22 22.25
CA LEU A 1143 -2.06 -44.33 21.07
C LEU A 1143 -2.91 -43.06 21.27
#